data_AF-A0A2P8LKE8-F1
#
_entry.id   AF-A0A2P8LKE8-F1
#
_cell.length_a   1.000
_cell.length_b   1.000
_cell.length_c   1.000
_cell.angle_alpha   90.00
_cell.angle_beta   90.00
_cell.angle_gamma   90.00
#
_symmetry.space_group_name_H-M   'P 1'
#
loop_
_entity.id
_entity.type
_entity.pdbx_description
1 polymer ?
#
loop_
_entity_poly.entity_id
_entity_poly.type
_entity_poly.pdbx_seq_one_letter_code
_entity_poly.pdbx_strand_id
1 'polypeptide(L)'
;MSTQLNIYSQNYVFAFPGQGSDPCGALAELYQHVPETRDRIDTILAIIETEAAAHEPDPHPGLITQVLLTRDHALPLPSGVAQLALYGAAVVLNQLLQATGIVPSLIVAQSFGEIAARVCGGVLDIAQGARAVCALNAAYRSEEGRGSMLLVNLSAQDTQALLDRYPESNLVLGSVNAPAQCIISGETADLEHLLAHHDDSAHPLRPVSIAYASHYPPHTEVARQLHKNLQPLTPKPFKTPIYSTVLGRRYEPEDDLHHLFTLGVTQPTNLPHTLAQLPTDKHTVFIDLGVNSGLSVCIRKSLHPAQTYAPLAQPIESLRHLLVNAPEAHKAVVALRQLANGPVDAEVHAQMAKMFSDPELHPRANQSFHEGHRHTYQRLQHLMRQLPDGIHGFAQPQLLMAEATHAALNDPSLFMGCVIQQGLCIGTLLAFEQDHPSATQWRRKLEAGESLGVYALTEIGRSNSHMGACVEAVFDADTRTFVLNTPNKAALKFANVGISNLDKLGVVFAQVIVQGQPCGVFAFMLPLSDANGPRPGVSMSSPAEIRAVPLDYGLASFDNVRLPFDAWLRDGASIDASNQFHDPLGSTDRRLIRSLFAPKNVWAMVGVGLSSVMLACSTLALTHANRRTTQARIGNGTGLLAFRTQRRALFGCLATAYVMKCFANDSARLWIEGTASQASLHTTGTGDVTWTPWAAISQTLALTKALCAPAAEALATECRLRCGVAGALNLNRFADYEGMAKIYQDAGGNNRMILLDAAKVLIGQPLSEPTPPDPQAGLDDAGYWQAMAHTLEYRLLKHVADHIARHRGEGEDDMQVWNAQLMVVARAGEAYAQRLAIDSAIRAGSLLPHGLARELGNALCGLYVLEYLNKHAAWFISEGLMDIARYRALEARLDSLSDFLATQVDVLIQAFGHGAATRAAIAQTDHYPDALADKLQWAVG
;
A
#
# COMPACT_ATOMS: atom_id res chain seq x y z
N MET A 1 -21.45 -6.10 11.04
CA MET A 1 -21.56 -5.08 9.97
C MET A 1 -20.98 -3.80 10.54
N SER A 2 -19.73 -3.45 10.20
CA SER A 2 -19.18 -2.16 10.59
C SER A 2 -19.75 -1.12 9.63
N THR A 3 -20.79 -0.41 10.07
CA THR A 3 -21.30 0.81 9.43
C THR A 3 -20.45 2.02 9.86
N GLN A 4 -19.13 1.86 9.91
CA GLN A 4 -18.23 3.00 10.02
C GLN A 4 -18.03 3.53 8.60
N LEU A 5 -18.52 4.74 8.33
CA LEU A 5 -18.18 5.46 7.10
C LEU A 5 -16.66 5.49 6.98
N ASN A 6 -16.13 4.99 5.86
CA ASN A 6 -14.72 5.15 5.53
C ASN A 6 -14.47 6.59 5.07
N ILE A 7 -14.38 7.50 6.04
CA ILE A 7 -14.21 8.96 5.91
C ILE A 7 -12.76 9.38 5.57
N TYR A 8 -11.98 8.54 4.91
CA TYR A 8 -10.63 8.90 4.43
C TYR A 8 -10.48 8.84 2.90
N SER A 9 -11.51 8.39 2.18
CA SER A 9 -11.50 8.30 0.72
C SER A 9 -12.77 8.88 0.06
N GLN A 10 -13.43 9.82 0.73
CA GLN A 10 -14.71 10.38 0.27
C GLN A 10 -14.57 11.86 -0.10
N ASN A 11 -15.53 12.33 -0.88
CA ASN A 11 -15.73 13.75 -1.15
C ASN A 11 -16.60 14.36 -0.04
N TYR A 12 -16.08 15.28 0.77
CA TYR A 12 -16.83 15.84 1.91
C TYR A 12 -17.57 17.12 1.55
N VAL A 13 -18.85 17.18 1.91
CA VAL A 13 -19.65 18.40 1.94
C VAL A 13 -19.90 18.79 3.38
N PHE A 14 -19.43 19.95 3.82
CA PHE A 14 -19.73 20.42 5.17
C PHE A 14 -21.07 21.17 5.16
N ALA A 15 -21.98 20.76 6.04
CA ALA A 15 -23.33 21.26 6.13
C ALA A 15 -23.51 22.02 7.46
N PHE A 16 -23.85 23.31 7.41
CA PHE A 16 -23.96 24.16 8.60
C PHE A 16 -25.42 24.48 8.97
N PRO A 17 -25.84 24.07 10.19
CA PRO A 17 -27.00 24.47 10.96
C PRO A 17 -27.73 25.77 10.66
N GLY A 18 -29.06 25.76 10.53
CA GLY A 18 -29.84 26.89 11.02
C GLY A 18 -29.77 27.03 12.55
N GLN A 19 -30.37 28.09 13.09
CA GLN A 19 -30.55 28.27 14.53
C GLN A 19 -31.74 27.46 15.08
N GLY A 20 -31.80 27.30 16.40
CA GLY A 20 -32.93 26.64 17.10
C GLY A 20 -32.60 25.29 17.74
N SER A 21 -31.34 24.84 17.65
CA SER A 21 -30.86 23.69 18.42
C SER A 21 -30.42 24.12 19.82
N ASP A 22 -30.60 23.24 20.80
CA ASP A 22 -30.08 23.45 22.16
C ASP A 22 -28.54 23.25 22.18
N PRO A 23 -27.73 24.28 22.49
CA PRO A 23 -26.27 24.16 22.53
C PRO A 23 -25.75 23.60 23.86
N CYS A 24 -26.59 23.45 24.89
CA CYS A 24 -26.16 23.06 26.24
C CYS A 24 -25.45 21.70 26.24
N GLY A 25 -24.21 21.68 26.70
CA GLY A 25 -23.36 20.49 26.80
C GLY A 25 -22.90 19.91 25.47
N ALA A 26 -23.04 20.62 24.35
CA ALA A 26 -22.76 20.10 23.01
C ALA A 26 -21.31 19.64 22.81
N LEU A 27 -20.36 20.20 23.55
CA LEU A 27 -18.93 19.82 23.51
C LEU A 27 -18.47 19.13 24.80
N ALA A 28 -19.35 18.91 25.78
CA ALA A 28 -18.98 18.41 27.11
C ALA A 28 -18.31 17.03 27.05
N GLU A 29 -18.90 16.07 26.32
CA GLU A 29 -18.33 14.72 26.19
C GLU A 29 -16.99 14.75 25.43
N LEU A 30 -16.88 15.58 24.40
CA LEU A 30 -15.66 15.77 23.63
C LEU A 30 -14.53 16.30 24.51
N TYR A 31 -14.80 17.34 25.29
CA TYR A 31 -13.85 17.96 26.20
C TYR A 31 -13.44 17.01 27.34
N GLN A 32 -14.38 16.21 27.87
CA GLN A 32 -14.12 15.26 28.94
C GLN A 32 -13.29 14.05 28.48
N HIS A 33 -13.63 13.46 27.33
CA HIS A 33 -13.11 12.15 26.92
C HIS A 33 -12.06 12.18 25.81
N VAL A 34 -11.77 13.34 25.22
CA VAL A 34 -10.75 13.50 24.16
C VAL A 34 -9.79 14.64 24.50
N PRO A 35 -8.87 14.44 25.47
CA PRO A 35 -7.99 15.49 25.99
C PRO A 35 -7.10 16.15 24.91
N GLU A 36 -6.79 15.43 23.85
CA GLU A 36 -5.99 15.90 22.69
C GLU A 36 -6.64 17.08 21.96
N THR A 37 -7.93 17.35 22.19
CA THR A 37 -8.71 18.42 21.54
C THR A 37 -8.83 19.70 22.36
N ARG A 38 -8.53 19.66 23.67
CA ARG A 38 -8.83 20.74 24.63
C ARG A 38 -8.18 22.07 24.28
N ASP A 39 -6.88 22.08 24.02
CA ASP A 39 -6.15 23.31 23.69
C ASP A 39 -6.79 24.08 22.52
N ARG A 40 -7.28 23.34 21.51
CA ARG A 40 -7.95 23.92 20.35
C ARG A 40 -9.35 24.42 20.68
N ILE A 41 -10.11 23.67 21.49
CA ILE A 41 -11.42 24.09 21.99
C ILE A 41 -11.27 25.39 22.79
N ASP A 42 -10.36 25.41 23.77
CA ASP A 42 -10.12 26.55 24.66
C ASP A 42 -9.69 27.79 23.88
N THR A 43 -8.77 27.63 22.92
CA THR A 43 -8.31 28.74 22.07
C THR A 43 -9.46 29.37 21.28
N ILE A 44 -10.32 28.55 20.67
CA ILE A 44 -11.43 29.04 19.84
C ILE A 44 -12.49 29.71 20.71
N LEU A 45 -12.85 29.09 21.82
CA LEU A 45 -13.86 29.64 22.75
C LEU A 45 -13.37 30.93 23.40
N ALA A 46 -12.08 31.05 23.75
CA ALA A 46 -11.51 32.29 24.28
C ALA A 46 -11.61 33.47 23.29
N ILE A 47 -11.41 33.22 21.99
CA ILE A 47 -11.61 34.25 20.95
C ILE A 47 -13.08 34.68 20.94
N ILE A 48 -14.01 33.73 20.96
CA ILE A 48 -15.45 34.01 20.91
C ILE A 48 -15.90 34.80 22.14
N GLU A 49 -15.45 34.41 23.33
CA GLU A 49 -15.72 35.11 24.59
C GLU A 49 -15.18 36.54 24.57
N THR A 50 -14.00 36.76 24.01
CA THR A 50 -13.40 38.09 23.87
C THR A 50 -14.24 39.00 22.99
N GLU A 51 -14.68 38.51 21.84
CA GLU A 51 -15.53 39.29 20.92
C GLU A 51 -16.94 39.51 21.50
N ALA A 52 -17.51 38.51 22.17
CA ALA A 52 -18.79 38.65 22.87
C ALA A 52 -18.70 39.72 23.97
N ALA A 53 -17.64 39.71 24.76
CA ALA A 53 -17.39 40.72 25.80
C ALA A 53 -17.24 42.14 25.25
N ALA A 54 -16.70 42.29 24.03
CA ALA A 54 -16.50 43.59 23.40
C ALA A 54 -17.74 44.13 22.66
N HIS A 55 -18.63 43.25 22.20
CA HIS A 55 -19.68 43.62 21.23
C HIS A 55 -21.11 43.34 21.69
N GLU A 56 -21.34 42.47 22.67
CA GLU A 56 -22.66 42.33 23.30
C GLU A 56 -22.86 43.40 24.38
N PRO A 57 -24.08 43.97 24.53
CA PRO A 57 -24.34 45.06 25.47
C PRO A 57 -24.39 44.60 26.94
N ASP A 58 -24.73 43.33 27.17
CA ASP A 58 -24.76 42.69 28.48
C ASP A 58 -23.97 41.37 28.39
N PRO A 59 -22.63 41.45 28.36
CA PRO A 59 -21.81 40.27 28.21
C PRO A 59 -21.83 39.43 29.49
N HIS A 60 -21.84 38.11 29.33
CA HIS A 60 -21.72 37.15 30.42
C HIS A 60 -20.39 36.39 30.29
N PRO A 61 -19.27 36.92 30.84
CA PRO A 61 -17.95 36.33 30.62
C PRO A 61 -17.88 34.86 31.04
N GLY A 62 -17.45 34.00 30.11
CA GLY A 62 -17.28 32.57 30.36
C GLY A 62 -18.57 31.75 30.24
N LEU A 63 -19.74 32.38 30.05
CA LEU A 63 -21.00 31.66 29.96
C LEU A 63 -21.12 30.86 28.67
N ILE A 64 -20.60 31.34 27.54
CA ILE A 64 -20.64 30.62 26.25
C ILE A 64 -19.84 29.31 26.38
N THR A 65 -18.67 29.41 27.00
CA THR A 65 -17.81 28.27 27.32
C THR A 65 -18.50 27.30 28.27
N GLN A 66 -19.10 27.78 29.36
CA GLN A 66 -19.81 26.94 30.31
C GLN A 66 -21.01 26.22 29.66
N VAL A 67 -21.80 26.93 28.86
CA VAL A 67 -22.94 26.36 28.12
C VAL A 67 -22.49 25.22 27.21
N LEU A 68 -21.35 25.33 26.51
CA LEU A 68 -20.88 24.27 25.61
C LEU A 68 -20.22 23.09 26.34
N LEU A 69 -19.50 23.36 27.43
CA LEU A 69 -18.65 22.38 28.10
C LEU A 69 -19.31 21.69 29.31
N THR A 70 -20.44 22.19 29.81
CA THR A 70 -21.18 21.59 30.93
C THR A 70 -22.65 21.30 30.59
N ARG A 71 -23.28 20.42 31.36
CA ARG A 71 -24.72 20.07 31.22
C ARG A 71 -25.60 20.74 32.27
N ASP A 72 -25.07 21.76 32.96
CA ASP A 72 -25.74 22.41 34.09
C ASP A 72 -26.67 23.56 33.65
N HIS A 73 -26.77 23.80 32.34
CA HIS A 73 -27.56 24.86 31.74
C HIS A 73 -28.74 24.29 30.95
N ALA A 74 -29.82 25.06 30.88
CA ALA A 74 -31.02 24.73 30.11
C ALA A 74 -31.60 25.99 29.47
N LEU A 75 -32.40 25.80 28.42
CA LEU A 75 -33.12 26.90 27.76
C LEU A 75 -34.25 27.47 28.65
N PRO A 76 -34.60 28.77 28.52
CA PRO A 76 -33.97 29.76 27.64
C PRO A 76 -32.66 30.29 28.21
N LEU A 77 -31.67 30.49 27.33
CA LEU A 77 -30.40 31.13 27.67
C LEU A 77 -30.53 32.67 27.52
N PRO A 78 -29.63 33.47 28.13
CA PRO A 78 -29.59 34.90 27.89
C PRO A 78 -29.45 35.26 26.40
N SER A 79 -29.95 36.43 26.02
CA SER A 79 -29.92 36.92 24.63
C SER A 79 -28.52 36.80 24.02
N GLY A 80 -28.44 36.24 22.81
CA GLY A 80 -27.21 36.07 22.05
C GLY A 80 -26.29 34.91 22.45
N VAL A 81 -26.42 34.36 23.68
CA VAL A 81 -25.56 33.26 24.16
C VAL A 81 -25.76 32.00 23.33
N ALA A 82 -27.01 31.64 23.00
CA ALA A 82 -27.30 30.46 22.21
C ALA A 82 -26.69 30.52 20.80
N GLN A 83 -26.77 31.68 20.14
CA GLN A 83 -26.19 31.91 18.82
C GLN A 83 -24.67 31.80 18.86
N LEU A 84 -24.01 32.44 19.83
CA LEU A 84 -22.55 32.39 19.99
C LEU A 84 -22.07 30.98 20.32
N ALA A 85 -22.81 30.23 21.14
CA ALA A 85 -22.51 28.84 21.46
C ALA A 85 -22.64 27.92 20.24
N LEU A 86 -23.73 28.03 19.46
CA LEU A 86 -23.92 27.25 18.23
C LEU A 86 -22.83 27.54 17.18
N TYR A 87 -22.46 28.82 17.02
CA TYR A 87 -21.34 29.23 16.18
C TYR A 87 -20.02 28.62 16.67
N GLY A 88 -19.75 28.69 17.98
CA GLY A 88 -18.55 28.13 18.59
C GLY A 88 -18.43 26.62 18.38
N ALA A 89 -19.50 25.87 18.61
CA ALA A 89 -19.52 24.42 18.38
C ALA A 89 -19.18 24.06 16.92
N ALA A 90 -19.79 24.76 15.95
CA ALA A 90 -19.55 24.51 14.53
C ALA A 90 -18.10 24.83 14.12
N VAL A 91 -17.55 25.94 14.59
CA VAL A 91 -16.16 26.36 14.28
C VAL A 91 -15.14 25.42 14.94
N VAL A 92 -15.36 25.04 16.20
CA VAL A 92 -14.54 24.06 16.92
C VAL A 92 -14.51 22.74 16.15
N LEU A 93 -15.68 22.20 15.81
CA LEU A 93 -15.78 20.93 15.11
C LEU A 93 -15.10 20.98 13.74
N ASN A 94 -15.32 22.05 12.96
CA ASN A 94 -14.64 22.24 11.68
C ASN A 94 -13.11 22.22 11.86
N GLN A 95 -12.58 22.96 12.84
CA GLN A 95 -11.14 23.04 13.10
C GLN A 95 -10.54 21.69 13.55
N LEU A 96 -11.29 20.90 14.31
CA LEU A 96 -10.88 19.55 14.70
C LEU A 96 -10.87 18.58 13.53
N LEU A 97 -11.90 18.59 12.68
CA LEU A 97 -11.96 17.75 11.47
C LEU A 97 -10.83 18.10 10.49
N GLN A 98 -10.59 19.38 10.23
CA GLN A 98 -9.52 19.80 9.32
C GLN A 98 -8.13 19.39 9.83
N ALA A 99 -7.90 19.39 11.15
CA ALA A 99 -6.65 18.91 11.75
C ALA A 99 -6.38 17.42 11.48
N THR A 100 -7.42 16.65 11.14
CA THR A 100 -7.33 15.23 10.74
C THR A 100 -7.23 15.00 9.24
N GLY A 101 -7.19 16.07 8.43
CA GLY A 101 -7.21 15.99 6.97
C GLY A 101 -8.60 15.91 6.35
N ILE A 102 -9.68 15.94 7.15
CA ILE A 102 -11.05 15.99 6.64
C ILE A 102 -11.39 17.44 6.32
N VAL A 103 -11.30 17.76 5.03
CA VAL A 103 -11.53 19.10 4.48
C VAL A 103 -12.70 19.06 3.49
N PRO A 104 -13.62 20.05 3.51
CA PRO A 104 -14.74 20.08 2.58
C PRO A 104 -14.28 20.47 1.17
N SER A 105 -14.82 19.81 0.15
CA SER A 105 -14.72 20.26 -1.24
C SER A 105 -15.69 21.40 -1.54
N LEU A 106 -16.81 21.45 -0.82
CA LEU A 106 -17.78 22.54 -0.81
C LEU A 106 -18.54 22.58 0.52
N ILE A 107 -19.19 23.71 0.78
CA ILE A 107 -20.00 23.96 1.97
C ILE A 107 -21.45 24.25 1.55
N VAL A 108 -22.42 23.71 2.28
CA VAL A 108 -23.84 24.11 2.21
C VAL A 108 -24.25 24.69 3.56
N ALA A 109 -24.92 25.83 3.57
CA ALA A 109 -25.22 26.55 4.79
C ALA A 109 -26.68 26.98 4.86
N GLN A 110 -27.29 26.73 6.01
CA GLN A 110 -28.69 27.05 6.25
C GLN A 110 -28.83 28.24 7.20
N SER A 111 -29.39 29.35 6.68
CA SER A 111 -29.72 30.54 7.49
C SER A 111 -28.53 31.01 8.37
N PHE A 112 -28.71 31.03 9.69
CA PHE A 112 -27.70 31.36 10.71
C PHE A 112 -26.33 30.68 10.47
N GLY A 113 -26.32 29.43 10.00
CA GLY A 113 -25.11 28.67 9.72
C GLY A 113 -24.20 29.29 8.67
N GLU A 114 -24.70 30.22 7.86
CA GLU A 114 -23.90 30.95 6.89
C GLU A 114 -22.76 31.77 7.53
N ILE A 115 -22.92 32.21 8.79
CA ILE A 115 -21.84 32.90 9.51
C ILE A 115 -20.67 31.95 9.76
N ALA A 116 -20.94 30.77 10.33
CA ALA A 116 -19.93 29.73 10.56
C ALA A 116 -19.33 29.22 9.24
N ALA A 117 -20.16 29.06 8.20
CA ALA A 117 -19.73 28.65 6.87
C ALA A 117 -18.74 29.64 6.24
N ARG A 118 -18.94 30.95 6.40
CA ARG A 118 -18.01 31.98 5.91
C ARG A 118 -16.67 31.90 6.62
N VAL A 119 -16.64 31.59 7.91
CA VAL A 119 -15.39 31.36 8.64
C VAL A 119 -14.69 30.09 8.14
N CYS A 120 -15.43 28.99 8.04
CA CYS A 120 -14.89 27.69 7.65
C CYS A 120 -14.46 27.63 6.17
N GLY A 121 -15.14 28.39 5.30
CA GLY A 121 -14.76 28.58 3.88
C GLY A 121 -13.67 29.62 3.65
N GLY A 122 -13.12 30.21 4.73
CA GLY A 122 -11.96 31.11 4.69
C GLY A 122 -12.27 32.57 4.38
N VAL A 123 -13.54 32.96 4.30
CA VAL A 123 -14.01 34.32 4.01
C VAL A 123 -13.83 35.24 5.21
N LEU A 124 -14.12 34.76 6.42
CA LEU A 124 -13.93 35.50 7.67
C LEU A 124 -12.95 34.74 8.58
N ASP A 125 -12.26 35.44 9.47
CA ASP A 125 -11.59 34.77 10.60
C ASP A 125 -12.57 34.51 11.77
N ILE A 126 -12.13 33.74 12.77
CA ILE A 126 -12.98 33.32 13.90
C ILE A 126 -13.52 34.52 14.68
N ALA A 127 -12.70 35.57 14.84
CA ALA A 127 -13.08 36.79 15.55
C ALA A 127 -14.13 37.59 14.75
N GLN A 128 -13.94 37.74 13.44
CA GLN A 128 -14.92 38.39 12.56
C GLN A 128 -16.24 37.62 12.51
N GLY A 129 -16.22 36.29 12.54
CA GLY A 129 -17.43 35.48 12.63
C GLY A 129 -18.18 35.69 13.95
N ALA A 130 -17.49 35.73 15.09
CA ALA A 130 -18.12 36.04 16.38
C ALA A 130 -18.74 37.45 16.38
N ARG A 131 -18.05 38.44 15.78
CA ARG A 131 -18.59 39.79 15.55
C ARG A 131 -19.82 39.79 14.66
N ALA A 132 -19.87 38.96 13.63
CA ALA A 132 -21.04 38.81 12.78
C ALA A 132 -22.24 38.23 13.54
N VAL A 133 -22.00 37.30 14.47
CA VAL A 133 -23.05 36.80 15.38
C VAL A 133 -23.55 37.92 16.30
N CYS A 134 -22.65 38.69 16.91
CA CYS A 134 -23.03 39.85 17.75
C CYS A 134 -23.82 40.90 16.95
N ALA A 135 -23.42 41.15 15.70
CA ALA A 135 -24.11 42.05 14.78
C ALA A 135 -25.54 41.58 14.45
N LEU A 136 -25.73 40.26 14.30
CA LEU A 136 -27.03 39.62 14.13
C LEU A 136 -27.90 39.75 15.38
N ASN A 137 -27.34 39.41 16.54
CA ASN A 137 -28.03 39.53 17.84
C ASN A 137 -28.49 40.97 18.09
N ALA A 138 -27.62 41.95 17.85
CA ALA A 138 -27.93 43.36 18.00
C ALA A 138 -29.06 43.83 17.06
N ALA A 139 -29.13 43.30 15.83
CA ALA A 139 -30.18 43.65 14.88
C ALA A 139 -31.55 43.10 15.27
N TYR A 140 -31.61 41.90 15.87
CA TYR A 140 -32.85 41.24 16.28
C TYR A 140 -33.32 41.59 17.70
N ARG A 141 -32.50 42.27 18.50
CA ARG A 141 -32.77 42.52 19.92
C ARG A 141 -34.12 43.20 20.20
N SER A 142 -34.57 44.12 19.35
CA SER A 142 -35.89 44.77 19.52
C SER A 142 -37.07 43.86 19.21
N GLU A 143 -36.84 42.76 18.50
CA GLU A 143 -37.85 41.80 18.06
C GLU A 143 -37.92 40.56 18.96
N GLU A 144 -37.04 40.44 19.96
CA GLU A 144 -37.08 39.35 20.92
C GLU A 144 -38.42 39.33 21.69
N GLY A 145 -39.10 38.18 21.67
CA GLY A 145 -40.41 37.95 22.25
C GLY A 145 -41.60 38.35 21.36
N ARG A 146 -41.37 39.04 20.24
CA ARG A 146 -42.43 39.55 19.35
C ARG A 146 -42.78 38.60 18.20
N GLY A 147 -41.89 37.66 17.88
CA GLY A 147 -42.13 36.63 16.88
C GLY A 147 -41.48 35.31 17.25
N SER A 148 -41.79 34.27 16.50
CA SER A 148 -41.16 32.96 16.65
C SER A 148 -41.30 32.16 15.34
N MET A 149 -41.11 30.84 15.42
CA MET A 149 -41.21 29.93 14.29
C MET A 149 -41.83 28.58 14.70
N LEU A 150 -42.62 27.98 13.80
CA LEU A 150 -43.25 26.66 13.97
C LEU A 150 -42.82 25.70 12.87
N LEU A 151 -42.33 24.53 13.24
CA LEU A 151 -42.08 23.43 12.31
C LEU A 151 -43.38 22.68 12.01
N VAL A 152 -43.61 22.39 10.72
CA VAL A 152 -44.73 21.59 10.23
C VAL A 152 -44.25 20.55 9.21
N ASN A 153 -44.72 19.30 9.31
CA ASN A 153 -44.37 18.24 8.36
C ASN A 153 -45.29 18.25 7.15
N LEU A 154 -45.33 19.37 6.42
CA LEU A 154 -46.10 19.55 5.19
C LEU A 154 -45.17 19.95 4.04
N SER A 155 -45.63 19.74 2.80
CA SER A 155 -44.95 20.28 1.63
C SER A 155 -45.03 21.81 1.61
N ALA A 156 -44.20 22.47 0.81
CA ALA A 156 -44.26 23.92 0.66
C ALA A 156 -45.63 24.38 0.15
N GLN A 157 -46.23 23.62 -0.77
CA GLN A 157 -47.57 23.88 -1.31
C GLN A 157 -48.66 23.74 -0.24
N ASP A 158 -48.63 22.66 0.54
CA ASP A 158 -49.64 22.42 1.57
C ASP A 158 -49.49 23.37 2.75
N THR A 159 -48.26 23.76 3.08
CA THR A 159 -47.98 24.80 4.08
C THR A 159 -48.52 26.14 3.60
N GLN A 160 -48.32 26.51 2.33
CA GLN A 160 -48.90 27.73 1.79
C GLN A 160 -50.45 27.67 1.84
N ALA A 161 -51.05 26.55 1.47
CA ALA A 161 -52.50 26.35 1.57
C ALA A 161 -53.03 26.37 3.03
N LEU A 162 -52.19 26.06 4.03
CA LEU A 162 -52.50 26.27 5.44
C LEU A 162 -52.48 27.76 5.79
N LEU A 163 -51.45 28.49 5.35
CA LEU A 163 -51.32 29.93 5.61
C LEU A 163 -52.43 30.75 4.94
N ASP A 164 -52.84 30.37 3.73
CA ASP A 164 -53.91 31.05 2.98
C ASP A 164 -55.29 30.98 3.68
N ARG A 165 -55.47 30.08 4.66
CA ARG A 165 -56.68 30.01 5.52
C ARG A 165 -56.72 31.11 6.57
N TYR A 166 -55.61 31.80 6.81
CA TYR A 166 -55.46 32.88 7.79
C TYR A 166 -54.93 34.16 7.10
N PRO A 167 -55.69 34.74 6.14
CA PRO A 167 -55.19 35.83 5.29
C PRO A 167 -54.89 37.14 6.04
N GLU A 168 -55.49 37.33 7.23
CA GLU A 168 -55.26 38.50 8.10
C GLU A 168 -54.09 38.28 9.08
N SER A 169 -53.49 37.08 9.09
CA SER A 169 -52.36 36.76 9.97
C SER A 169 -51.03 37.17 9.34
N ASN A 170 -50.07 37.55 10.18
CA ASN A 170 -48.71 37.87 9.77
C ASN A 170 -47.81 36.62 9.73
N LEU A 171 -48.30 35.54 9.12
CA LEU A 171 -47.60 34.26 9.02
C LEU A 171 -47.07 34.04 7.60
N VAL A 172 -45.85 33.54 7.49
CA VAL A 172 -45.20 33.25 6.20
C VAL A 172 -44.51 31.88 6.21
N LEU A 173 -44.31 31.31 5.02
CA LEU A 173 -43.41 30.18 4.84
C LEU A 173 -41.96 30.69 4.95
N GLY A 174 -41.31 30.45 6.08
CA GLY A 174 -39.95 30.93 6.36
C GLY A 174 -38.84 29.95 5.93
N SER A 175 -39.12 28.65 5.88
CA SER A 175 -38.15 27.67 5.39
C SER A 175 -38.80 26.43 4.78
N VAL A 176 -38.18 25.89 3.74
CA VAL A 176 -38.37 24.54 3.24
C VAL A 176 -37.13 23.71 3.60
N ASN A 177 -37.23 22.92 4.67
CA ASN A 177 -36.14 22.09 5.17
C ASN A 177 -36.02 20.77 4.39
N ALA A 178 -37.15 20.17 4.00
CA ALA A 178 -37.22 18.93 3.23
C ALA A 178 -38.52 18.90 2.39
N PRO A 179 -38.69 17.96 1.43
CA PRO A 179 -39.88 17.92 0.57
C PRO A 179 -41.24 17.93 1.29
N ALA A 180 -41.30 17.38 2.52
CA ALA A 180 -42.47 17.38 3.38
C ALA A 180 -42.15 17.91 4.80
N GLN A 181 -41.30 18.95 4.89
CA GLN A 181 -41.02 19.61 6.16
C GLN A 181 -40.68 21.08 5.94
N CYS A 182 -41.51 21.96 6.49
CA CYS A 182 -41.41 23.40 6.38
C CYS A 182 -41.39 24.08 7.76
N ILE A 183 -40.96 25.34 7.80
CA ILE A 183 -41.05 26.22 8.96
C ILE A 183 -41.94 27.41 8.62
N ILE A 184 -42.89 27.71 9.48
CA ILE A 184 -43.74 28.89 9.46
C ILE A 184 -43.11 29.94 10.37
N SER A 185 -42.98 31.17 9.91
CA SER A 185 -42.46 32.32 10.66
C SER A 185 -43.54 33.37 10.82
N GLY A 186 -43.56 34.07 11.95
CA GLY A 186 -44.48 35.20 12.13
C GLY A 186 -44.52 35.72 13.56
N GLU A 187 -45.46 36.64 13.81
CA GLU A 187 -45.67 37.24 15.13
C GLU A 187 -46.17 36.21 16.15
N THR A 188 -45.78 36.38 17.42
CA THR A 188 -46.09 35.43 18.50
C THR A 188 -47.59 35.20 18.62
N ALA A 189 -48.40 36.25 18.56
CA ALA A 189 -49.86 36.16 18.70
C ALA A 189 -50.50 35.32 17.58
N ASP A 190 -50.03 35.48 16.33
CA ASP A 190 -50.56 34.75 15.19
C ASP A 190 -50.14 33.27 15.20
N LEU A 191 -48.91 32.98 15.65
CA LEU A 191 -48.42 31.60 15.81
C LEU A 191 -49.16 30.89 16.95
N GLU A 192 -49.44 31.57 18.06
CA GLU A 192 -50.26 31.04 19.15
C GLU A 192 -51.70 30.79 18.70
N HIS A 193 -52.27 31.71 17.90
CA HIS A 193 -53.59 31.54 17.32
C HIS A 193 -53.63 30.32 16.37
N LEU A 194 -52.62 30.17 15.50
CA LEU A 194 -52.50 29.00 14.62
C LEU A 194 -52.38 27.71 15.44
N LEU A 195 -51.52 27.67 16.47
CA LEU A 195 -51.36 26.52 17.35
C LEU A 195 -52.67 26.11 18.04
N ALA A 196 -53.45 27.08 18.51
CA ALA A 196 -54.72 26.84 19.21
C ALA A 196 -55.84 26.32 18.28
N HIS A 197 -55.78 26.63 16.99
CA HIS A 197 -56.83 26.31 16.00
C HIS A 197 -56.42 25.28 14.94
N HIS A 198 -55.18 24.77 15.01
CA HIS A 198 -54.68 23.72 14.12
C HIS A 198 -55.12 22.33 14.60
N ASP A 199 -56.21 21.84 14.02
CA ASP A 199 -56.81 20.53 14.34
C ASP A 199 -56.39 19.43 13.34
N ASP A 200 -55.09 19.33 13.04
CA ASP A 200 -54.53 18.24 12.25
C ASP A 200 -53.50 17.44 13.08
N SER A 201 -54.00 16.36 13.70
CA SER A 201 -53.19 15.43 14.49
C SER A 201 -52.16 14.65 13.66
N ALA A 202 -52.33 14.53 12.34
CA ALA A 202 -51.36 13.87 11.47
C ALA A 202 -50.13 14.76 11.18
N HIS A 203 -50.30 16.09 11.22
CA HIS A 203 -49.23 17.06 10.98
C HIS A 203 -49.14 18.10 12.12
N PRO A 204 -48.71 17.70 13.33
CA PRO A 204 -48.64 18.61 14.46
C PRO A 204 -47.61 19.72 14.24
N LEU A 205 -47.97 20.94 14.64
CA LEU A 205 -47.08 22.10 14.69
C LEU A 205 -46.14 22.00 15.90
N ARG A 206 -44.86 22.31 15.72
CA ARG A 206 -43.85 22.25 16.80
C ARG A 206 -43.08 23.56 16.94
N PRO A 207 -43.04 24.19 18.12
CA PRO A 207 -42.21 25.36 18.38
C PRO A 207 -40.74 25.10 18.09
N VAL A 208 -40.09 26.06 17.42
CA VAL A 208 -38.63 26.13 17.28
C VAL A 208 -38.10 27.04 18.39
N SER A 209 -36.97 26.67 19.01
CA SER A 209 -36.37 27.46 20.08
C SER A 209 -35.69 28.73 19.52
N ILE A 210 -36.50 29.73 19.21
CA ILE A 210 -36.09 31.04 18.69
C ILE A 210 -37.05 32.12 19.20
N ALA A 211 -36.49 33.25 19.65
CA ALA A 211 -37.24 34.34 20.27
C ALA A 211 -37.73 35.42 19.29
N TYR A 212 -37.56 35.22 17.98
CA TYR A 212 -37.97 36.18 16.95
C TYR A 212 -38.33 35.45 15.65
N ALA A 213 -39.12 36.11 14.79
CA ALA A 213 -39.41 35.60 13.45
C ALA A 213 -38.18 35.78 12.53
N SER A 214 -37.69 34.68 11.96
CA SER A 214 -36.61 34.71 10.95
C SER A 214 -37.19 34.41 9.57
N HIS A 215 -36.51 34.83 8.49
CA HIS A 215 -37.04 34.69 7.12
C HIS A 215 -38.44 35.32 6.95
N TYR A 216 -38.61 36.51 7.53
CA TYR A 216 -39.89 37.17 7.71
C TYR A 216 -39.90 38.53 7.00
N PRO A 217 -40.66 38.70 5.90
CA PRO A 217 -40.60 39.89 5.05
C PRO A 217 -40.76 41.24 5.77
N PRO A 218 -41.60 41.39 6.82
CA PRO A 218 -41.73 42.66 7.55
C PRO A 218 -40.48 43.12 8.30
N HIS A 219 -39.46 42.28 8.50
CA HIS A 219 -38.21 42.63 9.17
C HIS A 219 -37.22 43.41 8.29
N THR A 220 -37.70 44.33 7.45
CA THR A 220 -36.85 45.16 6.58
C THR A 220 -35.89 46.06 7.37
N GLU A 221 -36.33 46.56 8.53
CA GLU A 221 -35.50 47.41 9.40
C GLU A 221 -34.40 46.61 10.10
N VAL A 222 -34.71 45.37 10.54
CA VAL A 222 -33.70 44.43 11.07
C VAL A 222 -32.66 44.12 10.00
N ALA A 223 -33.08 43.87 8.75
CA ALA A 223 -32.16 43.63 7.63
C ALA A 223 -31.25 44.84 7.36
N ARG A 224 -31.79 46.06 7.46
CA ARG A 224 -31.02 47.31 7.30
C ARG A 224 -30.00 47.50 8.42
N GLN A 225 -30.38 47.26 9.68
CA GLN A 225 -29.48 47.33 10.84
C GLN A 225 -28.38 46.28 10.74
N LEU A 226 -28.73 45.03 10.39
CA LEU A 226 -27.77 43.95 10.19
C LEU A 226 -26.75 44.32 9.11
N HIS A 227 -27.20 44.83 7.96
CA HIS A 227 -26.30 45.22 6.89
C HIS A 227 -25.30 46.29 7.33
N LYS A 228 -25.76 47.28 8.10
CA LYS A 228 -24.91 48.31 8.71
C LYS A 228 -23.90 47.71 9.69
N ASN A 229 -24.35 46.82 10.57
CA ASN A 229 -23.52 46.19 11.59
C ASN A 229 -22.42 45.28 11.02
N LEU A 230 -22.62 44.74 9.81
CA LEU A 230 -21.65 43.89 9.12
C LEU A 230 -20.59 44.67 8.34
N GLN A 231 -20.80 45.95 8.03
CA GLN A 231 -19.85 46.78 7.26
C GLN A 231 -18.41 46.80 7.80
N PRO A 232 -18.15 46.77 9.13
CA PRO A 232 -16.79 46.72 9.66
C PRO A 232 -16.04 45.41 9.40
N LEU A 233 -16.73 44.35 8.99
CA LEU A 233 -16.10 43.08 8.67
C LEU A 233 -15.39 43.17 7.31
N THR A 234 -14.33 42.39 7.13
CA THR A 234 -13.52 42.44 5.91
C THR A 234 -13.45 41.03 5.31
N PRO A 235 -14.35 40.69 4.37
CA PRO A 235 -14.34 39.41 3.68
C PRO A 235 -13.04 39.18 2.90
N LYS A 236 -12.55 37.94 2.92
CA LYS A 236 -11.42 37.45 2.13
C LYS A 236 -11.93 36.56 0.99
N PRO A 237 -11.12 36.30 -0.05
CA PRO A 237 -11.48 35.35 -1.10
C PRO A 237 -11.83 33.96 -0.54
N PHE A 238 -12.83 33.31 -1.13
CA PHE A 238 -13.25 31.97 -0.77
C PHE A 238 -12.11 30.97 -0.95
N LYS A 239 -11.84 30.16 0.07
CA LYS A 239 -11.00 28.95 -0.03
C LYS A 239 -11.82 27.72 -0.42
N THR A 240 -13.08 27.70 -0.01
CA THR A 240 -14.04 26.62 -0.29
C THR A 240 -15.34 27.24 -0.79
N PRO A 241 -15.96 26.73 -1.88
CA PRO A 241 -17.26 27.21 -2.35
C PRO A 241 -18.35 27.07 -1.28
N ILE A 242 -19.18 28.10 -1.10
CA ILE A 242 -20.29 28.12 -0.14
C ILE A 242 -21.63 28.27 -0.88
N TYR A 243 -22.56 27.35 -0.65
CA TYR A 243 -23.92 27.38 -1.15
C TYR A 243 -24.88 27.89 -0.07
N SER A 244 -25.62 28.95 -0.41
CA SER A 244 -26.66 29.52 0.46
C SER A 244 -28.00 28.88 0.14
N THR A 245 -28.72 28.46 1.18
CA THR A 245 -30.10 28.00 1.07
C THR A 245 -31.11 29.14 0.87
N VAL A 246 -30.74 30.38 1.15
CA VAL A 246 -31.55 31.57 0.84
C VAL A 246 -31.44 31.91 -0.65
N LEU A 247 -30.22 31.88 -1.19
CA LEU A 247 -29.99 32.21 -2.61
C LEU A 247 -30.33 31.06 -3.57
N GLY A 248 -30.32 29.82 -3.10
CA GLY A 248 -30.47 28.65 -3.96
C GLY A 248 -29.23 28.32 -4.80
N ARG A 249 -28.13 29.08 -4.65
CA ARG A 249 -26.90 28.96 -5.44
C ARG A 249 -25.65 29.15 -4.57
N ARG A 250 -24.47 28.90 -5.17
CA ARG A 250 -23.19 29.29 -4.58
C ARG A 250 -22.98 30.80 -4.61
N TYR A 251 -22.23 31.33 -3.64
CA TYR A 251 -21.67 32.67 -3.71
C TYR A 251 -20.61 32.78 -4.81
N GLU A 252 -20.56 33.93 -5.49
CA GLU A 252 -19.57 34.28 -6.49
C GLU A 252 -18.61 35.35 -5.94
N PRO A 253 -17.38 35.49 -6.47
CA PRO A 253 -16.38 36.44 -5.95
C PRO A 253 -16.83 37.91 -5.94
N GLU A 254 -17.71 38.30 -6.86
CA GLU A 254 -18.21 39.66 -7.02
C GLU A 254 -19.46 39.96 -6.17
N ASP A 255 -20.01 38.96 -5.48
CA ASP A 255 -21.19 39.13 -4.64
C ASP A 255 -20.89 40.05 -3.44
N ASP A 256 -21.80 40.99 -3.14
CA ASP A 256 -21.79 41.69 -1.85
C ASP A 256 -22.28 40.75 -0.75
N LEU A 257 -21.33 40.06 -0.10
CA LEU A 257 -21.63 39.06 0.92
C LEU A 257 -22.35 39.64 2.14
N HIS A 258 -22.15 40.92 2.46
CA HIS A 258 -22.85 41.55 3.58
C HIS A 258 -24.30 41.82 3.23
N HIS A 259 -24.58 42.32 2.02
CA HIS A 259 -25.94 42.51 1.54
C HIS A 259 -26.68 41.17 1.37
N LEU A 260 -26.07 40.20 0.68
CA LEU A 260 -26.74 38.93 0.40
C LEU A 260 -27.06 38.13 1.67
N PHE A 261 -26.26 38.27 2.75
CA PHE A 261 -26.59 37.65 4.03
C PHE A 261 -27.88 38.20 4.62
N THR A 262 -28.17 39.50 4.46
CA THR A 262 -29.36 40.11 5.05
C THR A 262 -30.65 39.69 4.37
N LEU A 263 -30.56 39.10 3.17
CA LEU A 263 -31.71 38.44 2.55
C LEU A 263 -32.25 37.32 3.43
N GLY A 264 -31.40 36.63 4.21
CA GLY A 264 -31.85 35.62 5.18
C GLY A 264 -32.72 36.16 6.31
N VAL A 265 -32.82 37.49 6.48
CA VAL A 265 -33.77 38.11 7.42
C VAL A 265 -35.20 38.09 6.86
N THR A 266 -35.35 38.27 5.54
CA THR A 266 -36.65 38.57 4.90
C THR A 266 -37.12 37.52 3.89
N GLN A 267 -36.20 36.71 3.36
CA GLN A 267 -36.44 35.71 2.32
C GLN A 267 -36.37 34.29 2.90
N PRO A 268 -37.18 33.34 2.40
CA PRO A 268 -37.18 31.97 2.88
C PRO A 268 -35.92 31.19 2.50
N THR A 269 -35.58 30.17 3.29
CA THR A 269 -34.57 29.16 2.89
C THR A 269 -35.20 27.99 2.15
N ASN A 270 -34.51 27.40 1.18
CA ASN A 270 -34.96 26.22 0.45
C ASN A 270 -33.83 25.20 0.27
N LEU A 271 -33.68 24.30 1.25
CA LEU A 271 -32.62 23.29 1.25
C LEU A 271 -32.74 22.30 0.07
N PRO A 272 -33.92 21.71 -0.25
CA PRO A 272 -34.05 20.78 -1.38
C PRO A 272 -33.62 21.40 -2.71
N HIS A 273 -33.97 22.66 -2.96
CA HIS A 273 -33.57 23.36 -4.17
C HIS A 273 -32.04 23.53 -4.26
N THR A 274 -31.39 23.98 -3.17
CA THR A 274 -29.93 24.14 -3.15
C THR A 274 -29.20 22.81 -3.29
N LEU A 275 -29.68 21.75 -2.62
CA LEU A 275 -29.09 20.42 -2.73
C LEU A 275 -29.11 19.88 -4.17
N ALA A 276 -30.14 20.19 -4.95
CA ALA A 276 -30.22 19.82 -6.36
C ALA A 276 -29.19 20.52 -7.25
N GLN A 277 -28.57 21.62 -6.79
CA GLN A 277 -27.51 22.34 -7.52
C GLN A 277 -26.10 21.82 -7.20
N LEU A 278 -25.95 20.93 -6.22
CA LEU A 278 -24.64 20.48 -5.77
C LEU A 278 -24.04 19.42 -6.72
N PRO A 279 -22.74 19.53 -7.08
CA PRO A 279 -22.04 18.52 -7.86
C PRO A 279 -21.68 17.31 -6.98
N THR A 280 -22.66 16.44 -6.72
CA THR A 280 -22.50 15.25 -5.86
C THR A 280 -22.48 13.95 -6.65
N ASP A 281 -21.79 12.95 -6.11
CA ASP A 281 -21.69 11.59 -6.63
C ASP A 281 -21.92 10.55 -5.52
N LYS A 282 -21.82 9.26 -5.86
CA LYS A 282 -21.98 8.15 -4.89
C LYS A 282 -20.94 8.13 -3.76
N HIS A 283 -19.84 8.90 -3.88
CA HIS A 283 -18.76 9.01 -2.91
C HIS A 283 -18.89 10.29 -2.06
N THR A 284 -19.98 11.04 -2.21
CA THR A 284 -20.19 12.27 -1.46
C THR A 284 -20.78 11.98 -0.08
N VAL A 285 -20.13 12.50 0.95
CA VAL A 285 -20.57 12.42 2.35
C VAL A 285 -20.81 13.82 2.90
N PHE A 286 -22.03 14.07 3.38
CA PHE A 286 -22.38 15.31 4.06
C PHE A 286 -22.03 15.23 5.54
N ILE A 287 -21.13 16.09 6.01
CA ILE A 287 -20.78 16.22 7.42
C ILE A 287 -21.61 17.36 8.01
N ASP A 288 -22.45 17.06 8.98
CA ASP A 288 -23.31 18.02 9.66
C ASP A 288 -22.56 18.65 10.82
N LEU A 289 -22.28 19.95 10.72
CA LEU A 289 -21.49 20.70 11.70
C LEU A 289 -22.36 21.24 12.85
N GLY A 290 -23.62 20.80 12.94
CA GLY A 290 -24.52 21.11 14.04
C GLY A 290 -24.23 20.35 15.32
N VAL A 291 -24.87 20.80 16.40
CA VAL A 291 -24.86 20.13 17.72
C VAL A 291 -25.83 18.94 17.81
N ASN A 292 -26.60 18.67 16.75
CA ASN A 292 -27.50 17.53 16.62
C ASN A 292 -27.47 16.97 15.19
N SER A 293 -28.44 16.12 14.81
CA SER A 293 -28.51 15.50 13.48
C SER A 293 -29.65 16.03 12.59
N GLY A 294 -30.22 17.19 12.92
CA GLY A 294 -31.40 17.75 12.25
C GLY A 294 -31.17 18.00 10.75
N LEU A 295 -30.05 18.62 10.40
CA LEU A 295 -29.72 18.91 8.99
C LEU A 295 -29.42 17.64 8.21
N SER A 296 -28.70 16.68 8.82
CA SER A 296 -28.50 15.34 8.25
C SER A 296 -29.80 14.64 7.90
N VAL A 297 -30.82 14.71 8.77
CA VAL A 297 -32.15 14.14 8.50
C VAL A 297 -32.80 14.82 7.29
N CYS A 298 -32.71 16.14 7.20
CA CYS A 298 -33.29 16.92 6.10
C CYS A 298 -32.60 16.61 4.75
N ILE A 299 -31.28 16.47 4.75
CA ILE A 299 -30.50 16.08 3.56
C ILE A 299 -30.93 14.70 3.05
N ARG A 300 -31.01 13.68 3.92
CA ARG A 300 -31.44 12.32 3.53
C ARG A 300 -32.87 12.25 2.99
N LYS A 301 -33.76 13.14 3.48
CA LYS A 301 -35.13 13.26 2.95
C LYS A 301 -35.19 13.94 1.58
N SER A 302 -34.18 14.75 1.25
CA SER A 302 -34.15 15.57 0.02
C SER A 302 -33.35 14.91 -1.10
N LEU A 303 -32.32 14.14 -0.77
CA LEU A 303 -31.45 13.42 -1.69
C LEU A 303 -31.42 11.92 -1.33
N HIS A 304 -31.77 11.04 -2.26
CA HIS A 304 -31.79 9.59 -2.02
C HIS A 304 -31.07 8.79 -3.12
N PRO A 305 -30.04 7.97 -2.79
CA PRO A 305 -29.45 7.78 -1.47
C PRO A 305 -28.39 8.86 -1.14
N ALA A 306 -28.53 9.55 0.00
CA ALA A 306 -27.49 10.45 0.53
C ALA A 306 -26.79 9.86 1.75
N GLN A 307 -25.47 10.00 1.79
CA GLN A 307 -24.64 9.63 2.95
C GLN A 307 -24.43 10.86 3.83
N THR A 308 -24.71 10.75 5.12
CA THR A 308 -24.61 11.88 6.07
C THR A 308 -23.98 11.42 7.38
N TYR A 309 -23.20 12.28 8.03
CA TYR A 309 -22.57 12.04 9.32
C TYR A 309 -22.66 13.28 10.20
N ALA A 310 -23.21 13.16 11.41
CA ALA A 310 -23.37 14.26 12.37
C ALA A 310 -22.46 14.01 13.60
N PRO A 311 -21.22 14.54 13.62
CA PRO A 311 -20.19 14.14 14.57
C PRO A 311 -20.60 14.31 16.04
N LEU A 312 -21.20 15.45 16.41
CA LEU A 312 -21.61 15.75 17.79
C LEU A 312 -22.89 15.02 18.22
N ALA A 313 -23.59 14.37 17.29
CA ALA A 313 -24.75 13.54 17.58
C ALA A 313 -24.41 12.03 17.65
N GLN A 314 -23.15 11.65 17.43
CA GLN A 314 -22.69 10.27 17.54
C GLN A 314 -22.17 9.95 18.95
N PRO A 315 -22.07 8.66 19.33
CA PRO A 315 -21.34 8.25 20.52
C PRO A 315 -19.90 8.79 20.50
N ILE A 316 -19.40 9.23 21.66
CA ILE A 316 -18.09 9.86 21.79
C ILE A 316 -16.95 8.97 21.30
N GLU A 317 -17.08 7.64 21.39
CA GLU A 317 -16.10 6.68 20.90
C GLU A 317 -15.92 6.76 19.38
N SER A 318 -17.01 7.02 18.65
CA SER A 318 -16.99 7.17 17.19
C SER A 318 -16.26 8.45 16.80
N LEU A 319 -16.50 9.54 17.53
CA LEU A 319 -15.84 10.81 17.30
C LEU A 319 -14.36 10.77 17.70
N ARG A 320 -14.02 10.13 18.83
CA ARG A 320 -12.63 9.89 19.24
C ARG A 320 -11.87 9.07 18.21
N HIS A 321 -12.49 8.03 17.67
CA HIS A 321 -11.89 7.24 16.60
C HIS A 321 -11.54 8.11 15.39
N LEU A 322 -12.47 8.96 14.97
CA LEU A 322 -12.27 9.88 13.86
C LEU A 322 -11.19 10.94 14.13
N LEU A 323 -11.18 11.53 15.31
CA LEU A 323 -10.30 12.65 15.63
C LEU A 323 -8.87 12.24 16.01
N VAL A 324 -8.70 11.04 16.58
CA VAL A 324 -7.41 10.61 17.16
C VAL A 324 -6.91 9.32 16.51
N ASN A 325 -7.71 8.24 16.58
CA ASN A 325 -7.22 6.91 16.20
C ASN A 325 -6.96 6.79 14.71
N ALA A 326 -7.85 7.32 13.88
CA ALA A 326 -7.77 7.15 12.45
C ALA A 326 -6.71 8.03 11.76
N PRO A 327 -6.39 9.26 12.24
CA PRO A 327 -5.18 9.97 11.84
C PRO A 327 -3.89 9.23 12.20
N GLU A 328 -3.80 8.67 13.40
CA GLU A 328 -2.64 7.85 13.80
C GLU A 328 -2.52 6.59 12.96
N ALA A 329 -3.64 5.92 12.68
CA ALA A 329 -3.72 4.80 11.74
C ALA A 329 -3.25 5.22 10.33
N HIS A 330 -3.69 6.37 9.82
CA HIS A 330 -3.30 6.87 8.51
C HIS A 330 -1.78 7.15 8.44
N LYS A 331 -1.22 7.83 9.45
CA LYS A 331 0.24 8.02 9.57
C LYS A 331 0.97 6.69 9.59
N ALA A 332 0.44 5.71 10.32
CA ALA A 332 1.02 4.37 10.37
C ALA A 332 0.99 3.67 9.01
N VAL A 333 -0.14 3.74 8.29
CA VAL A 333 -0.28 3.24 6.92
C VAL A 333 0.77 3.86 5.99
N VAL A 334 0.93 5.18 6.03
CA VAL A 334 1.90 5.89 5.17
C VAL A 334 3.33 5.45 5.48
N ALA A 335 3.71 5.42 6.75
CA ALA A 335 5.06 5.05 7.16
C ALA A 335 5.39 3.57 6.84
N LEU A 336 4.47 2.65 7.14
CA LEU A 336 4.64 1.22 6.84
C LEU A 336 4.65 0.94 5.33
N ARG A 337 3.84 1.68 4.54
CA ARG A 337 3.85 1.59 3.08
C ARG A 337 5.17 2.11 2.49
N GLN A 338 5.71 3.20 3.03
CA GLN A 338 7.02 3.70 2.62
C GLN A 338 8.13 2.69 2.92
N LEU A 339 8.09 2.07 4.10
CA LEU A 339 9.00 0.96 4.44
C LEU A 339 8.86 -0.21 3.46
N ALA A 340 7.62 -0.58 3.12
CA ALA A 340 7.36 -1.64 2.14
C ALA A 340 7.88 -1.28 0.74
N ASN A 341 7.75 -0.04 0.28
CA ASN A 341 8.33 0.41 -0.98
C ASN A 341 9.87 0.33 -0.99
N GLY A 342 10.49 0.51 0.17
CA GLY A 342 11.94 0.35 0.33
C GLY A 342 12.72 1.46 -0.38
N PRO A 343 13.76 1.13 -1.17
CA PRO A 343 14.62 2.13 -1.81
C PRO A 343 14.01 2.73 -3.10
N VAL A 344 12.75 2.44 -3.41
CA VAL A 344 12.06 2.94 -4.61
C VAL A 344 11.08 4.03 -4.21
N ASP A 345 11.17 5.17 -4.88
CA ASP A 345 10.30 6.31 -4.60
C ASP A 345 8.82 5.98 -4.87
N ALA A 346 7.94 6.57 -4.05
CA ALA A 346 6.50 6.35 -4.17
C ALA A 346 5.94 6.79 -5.53
N GLU A 347 6.51 7.84 -6.13
CA GLU A 347 6.14 8.32 -7.47
C GLU A 347 6.50 7.29 -8.55
N VAL A 348 7.67 6.65 -8.44
CA VAL A 348 8.12 5.60 -9.36
C VAL A 348 7.20 4.38 -9.26
N HIS A 349 6.83 3.98 -8.04
CA HIS A 349 5.81 2.94 -7.85
C HIS A 349 4.45 3.34 -8.44
N ALA A 350 4.02 4.59 -8.27
CA ALA A 350 2.75 5.07 -8.83
C ALA A 350 2.76 5.07 -10.36
N GLN A 351 3.86 5.49 -10.98
CA GLN A 351 4.06 5.44 -12.42
C GLN A 351 3.97 3.99 -12.94
N MET A 352 4.68 3.07 -12.29
CA MET A 352 4.67 1.66 -12.67
C MET A 352 3.29 1.02 -12.45
N ALA A 353 2.63 1.32 -11.33
CA ALA A 353 1.26 0.87 -11.07
C ALA A 353 0.26 1.32 -12.15
N LYS A 354 0.39 2.58 -12.62
CA LYS A 354 -0.43 3.13 -13.71
C LYS A 354 -0.17 2.42 -15.04
N MET A 355 1.06 1.99 -15.30
CA MET A 355 1.37 1.20 -16.50
C MET A 355 0.73 -0.19 -16.42
N PHE A 356 0.91 -0.89 -15.29
CA PHE A 356 0.37 -2.24 -15.10
C PHE A 356 -1.17 -2.30 -14.92
N SER A 357 -1.85 -1.14 -14.90
CA SER A 357 -3.32 -1.07 -14.98
C SER A 357 -3.85 -1.08 -16.43
N ASP A 358 -2.96 -1.03 -17.44
CA ASP A 358 -3.32 -1.24 -18.84
C ASP A 358 -3.89 -2.66 -19.03
N PRO A 359 -5.15 -2.79 -19.51
CA PRO A 359 -5.79 -4.08 -19.78
C PRO A 359 -4.99 -5.03 -20.67
N GLU A 360 -4.14 -4.52 -21.57
CA GLU A 360 -3.28 -5.36 -22.42
C GLU A 360 -2.22 -6.10 -21.61
N LEU A 361 -1.86 -5.64 -20.41
CA LEU A 361 -0.93 -6.32 -19.48
C LEU A 361 -1.64 -7.31 -18.55
N HIS A 362 -2.94 -7.55 -18.72
CA HIS A 362 -3.72 -8.43 -17.86
C HIS A 362 -3.63 -9.88 -18.36
N PRO A 363 -3.37 -10.88 -17.50
CA PRO A 363 -3.49 -12.28 -17.89
C PRO A 363 -4.95 -12.60 -18.21
N ARG A 364 -5.14 -13.51 -19.18
CA ARG A 364 -6.45 -14.00 -19.59
C ARG A 364 -6.68 -15.37 -18.95
N ALA A 365 -7.89 -15.57 -18.42
CA ALA A 365 -8.31 -16.87 -17.91
C ALA A 365 -8.66 -17.83 -19.07
N ASN A 366 -8.67 -19.14 -18.78
CA ASN A 366 -9.16 -20.20 -19.67
C ASN A 366 -8.46 -20.31 -21.04
N GLN A 367 -7.20 -19.88 -21.15
CA GLN A 367 -6.39 -20.10 -22.35
C GLN A 367 -5.82 -21.52 -22.39
N SER A 368 -5.56 -22.05 -23.59
CA SER A 368 -4.73 -23.25 -23.70
C SER A 368 -3.30 -22.95 -23.22
N PHE A 369 -2.56 -23.98 -22.80
CA PHE A 369 -1.19 -23.83 -22.31
C PHE A 369 -0.28 -23.11 -23.32
N HIS A 370 -0.37 -23.50 -24.60
CA HIS A 370 0.43 -22.91 -25.67
C HIS A 370 0.04 -21.44 -25.96
N GLU A 371 -1.26 -21.11 -25.95
CA GLU A 371 -1.71 -19.73 -26.14
C GLU A 371 -1.32 -18.84 -24.97
N GLY A 372 -1.34 -19.38 -23.74
CA GLY A 372 -0.89 -18.69 -22.53
C GLY A 372 0.55 -18.20 -22.66
N HIS A 373 1.48 -19.05 -23.12
CA HIS A 373 2.88 -18.65 -23.36
C HIS A 373 3.02 -17.57 -24.42
N ARG A 374 2.33 -17.69 -25.56
CA ARG A 374 2.34 -16.64 -26.60
C ARG A 374 1.81 -15.32 -26.05
N HIS A 375 0.74 -15.39 -25.26
CA HIS A 375 0.15 -14.22 -24.64
C HIS A 375 1.07 -13.59 -23.58
N THR A 376 1.87 -14.36 -22.84
CA THR A 376 2.94 -13.81 -21.99
C THR A 376 3.95 -12.99 -22.81
N TYR A 377 4.38 -13.48 -23.96
CA TYR A 377 5.30 -12.75 -24.81
C TYR A 377 4.69 -11.50 -25.44
N GLN A 378 3.42 -11.54 -25.86
CA GLN A 378 2.71 -10.36 -26.34
C GLN A 378 2.67 -9.27 -25.27
N ARG A 379 2.35 -9.65 -24.02
CA ARG A 379 2.36 -8.75 -22.85
C ARG A 379 3.75 -8.18 -22.58
N LEU A 380 4.79 -9.02 -22.65
CA LEU A 380 6.17 -8.58 -22.46
C LEU A 380 6.57 -7.55 -23.53
N GLN A 381 6.31 -7.81 -24.82
CA GLN A 381 6.61 -6.87 -25.90
C GLN A 381 5.78 -5.58 -25.81
N HIS A 382 4.55 -5.67 -25.32
CA HIS A 382 3.72 -4.49 -25.02
C HIS A 382 4.33 -3.66 -23.88
N LEU A 383 4.74 -4.31 -22.80
CA LEU A 383 5.42 -3.65 -21.67
C LEU A 383 6.71 -2.97 -22.11
N MET A 384 7.59 -3.67 -22.83
CA MET A 384 8.90 -3.13 -23.26
C MET A 384 8.75 -1.81 -24.05
N ARG A 385 7.71 -1.68 -24.87
CA ARG A 385 7.45 -0.46 -25.66
C ARG A 385 6.96 0.73 -24.85
N GLN A 386 6.47 0.51 -23.63
CA GLN A 386 5.94 1.56 -22.76
C GLN A 386 6.89 1.93 -21.63
N LEU A 387 7.88 1.08 -21.36
CA LEU A 387 8.83 1.28 -20.28
C LEU A 387 9.51 2.65 -20.38
N PRO A 388 9.65 3.38 -19.26
CA PRO A 388 10.15 4.75 -19.28
C PRO A 388 11.64 4.82 -19.62
N ASP A 389 12.04 5.95 -20.22
CA ASP A 389 13.45 6.24 -20.47
C ASP A 389 14.30 6.09 -19.19
N GLY A 390 15.49 5.51 -19.34
CA GLY A 390 16.43 5.30 -18.24
C GLY A 390 16.26 4.02 -17.45
N ILE A 391 15.19 3.23 -17.65
CA ILE A 391 15.14 1.85 -17.14
C ILE A 391 16.13 0.95 -17.91
N HIS A 392 16.12 1.09 -19.23
CA HIS A 392 17.08 0.48 -20.12
C HIS A 392 18.45 1.12 -19.89
N GLY A 393 19.51 0.31 -19.86
CA GLY A 393 20.84 0.79 -19.46
C GLY A 393 21.04 1.04 -17.97
N PHE A 394 20.03 0.78 -17.14
CA PHE A 394 20.06 0.96 -15.68
C PHE A 394 20.51 2.37 -15.21
N ALA A 395 20.22 3.41 -16.01
CA ALA A 395 20.51 4.80 -15.64
C ALA A 395 19.67 5.25 -14.43
N GLN A 396 18.46 4.70 -14.28
CA GLN A 396 17.58 4.87 -13.13
C GLN A 396 17.24 3.48 -12.55
N PRO A 397 18.15 2.86 -11.77
CA PRO A 397 18.03 1.46 -11.34
C PRO A 397 16.80 1.18 -10.46
N GLN A 398 16.22 2.20 -9.81
CA GLN A 398 14.96 2.06 -9.06
C GLN A 398 13.79 1.62 -9.95
N LEU A 399 13.78 2.01 -11.23
CA LEU A 399 12.72 1.61 -12.18
C LEU A 399 12.68 0.09 -12.39
N LEU A 400 13.84 -0.58 -12.37
CA LEU A 400 13.91 -2.04 -12.49
C LEU A 400 13.32 -2.75 -11.26
N MET A 401 13.53 -2.18 -10.06
CA MET A 401 12.94 -2.71 -8.83
C MET A 401 11.42 -2.49 -8.78
N ALA A 402 10.94 -1.35 -9.30
CA ALA A 402 9.52 -1.08 -9.48
C ALA A 402 8.90 -2.05 -10.50
N GLU A 403 9.52 -2.25 -11.66
CA GLU A 403 9.07 -3.23 -12.67
C GLU A 403 8.98 -4.62 -12.05
N ALA A 404 10.02 -5.07 -11.35
CA ALA A 404 10.04 -6.37 -10.68
C ALA A 404 8.88 -6.52 -9.67
N THR A 405 8.62 -5.49 -8.85
CA THR A 405 7.51 -5.49 -7.89
C THR A 405 6.16 -5.63 -8.59
N HIS A 406 5.89 -4.76 -9.57
CA HIS A 406 4.58 -4.70 -10.21
C HIS A 406 4.34 -5.86 -11.16
N ALA A 407 5.37 -6.36 -11.86
CA ALA A 407 5.26 -7.56 -12.68
C ALA A 407 4.98 -8.81 -11.83
N ALA A 408 5.65 -8.97 -10.67
CA ALA A 408 5.43 -10.09 -9.77
C ALA A 408 4.01 -10.11 -9.19
N LEU A 409 3.49 -8.94 -8.78
CA LEU A 409 2.10 -8.79 -8.31
C LEU A 409 1.08 -8.98 -9.43
N ASN A 410 1.41 -8.58 -10.65
CA ASN A 410 0.54 -8.64 -11.81
C ASN A 410 0.34 -10.08 -12.28
N ASP A 411 1.44 -10.80 -12.57
CA ASP A 411 1.43 -12.14 -13.13
C ASP A 411 2.85 -12.77 -13.13
N PRO A 412 3.07 -13.93 -12.48
CA PRO A 412 4.38 -14.58 -12.42
C PRO A 412 5.04 -14.87 -13.77
N SER A 413 4.24 -15.14 -14.83
CA SER A 413 4.78 -15.40 -16.17
C SER A 413 5.46 -14.17 -16.76
N LEU A 414 4.80 -13.01 -16.62
CA LEU A 414 5.31 -11.74 -17.11
C LEU A 414 6.54 -11.32 -16.30
N PHE A 415 6.50 -11.52 -14.97
CA PHE A 415 7.65 -11.28 -14.09
C PHE A 415 8.90 -12.05 -14.54
N MET A 416 8.78 -13.36 -14.80
CA MET A 416 9.92 -14.15 -15.30
C MET A 416 10.40 -13.66 -16.66
N GLY A 417 9.47 -13.27 -17.54
CA GLY A 417 9.79 -12.64 -18.82
C GLY A 417 10.63 -11.38 -18.64
N CYS A 418 10.25 -10.49 -17.73
CA CYS A 418 11.01 -9.28 -17.38
C CYS A 418 12.40 -9.64 -16.82
N VAL A 419 12.49 -10.61 -15.91
CA VAL A 419 13.79 -11.06 -15.35
C VAL A 419 14.73 -11.58 -16.44
N ILE A 420 14.22 -12.36 -17.40
CA ILE A 420 15.02 -12.87 -18.52
C ILE A 420 15.39 -11.74 -19.48
N GLN A 421 14.43 -10.90 -19.88
CA GLN A 421 14.64 -9.82 -20.85
C GLN A 421 15.61 -8.76 -20.29
N GLN A 422 15.29 -8.17 -19.14
CA GLN A 422 16.00 -7.05 -18.54
C GLN A 422 17.20 -7.51 -17.72
N GLY A 423 16.96 -8.39 -16.74
CA GLY A 423 17.98 -8.80 -15.78
C GLY A 423 19.10 -9.63 -16.40
N LEU A 424 18.72 -10.60 -17.24
CA LEU A 424 19.64 -11.54 -17.87
C LEU A 424 20.18 -11.04 -19.21
N CYS A 425 19.32 -10.91 -20.24
CA CYS A 425 19.79 -10.63 -21.60
C CYS A 425 20.32 -9.20 -21.78
N ILE A 426 19.50 -8.18 -21.49
CA ILE A 426 19.92 -6.77 -21.56
C ILE A 426 21.07 -6.51 -20.59
N GLY A 427 20.96 -6.97 -19.34
CA GLY A 427 22.01 -6.84 -18.33
C GLY A 427 23.36 -7.43 -18.75
N THR A 428 23.36 -8.58 -19.45
CA THR A 428 24.58 -9.17 -20.02
C THR A 428 25.18 -8.31 -21.12
N LEU A 429 24.35 -7.78 -22.03
CA LEU A 429 24.83 -6.93 -23.12
C LEU A 429 25.39 -5.61 -22.61
N LEU A 430 24.78 -5.01 -21.58
CA LEU A 430 25.30 -3.79 -20.93
C LEU A 430 26.68 -3.99 -20.30
N ALA A 431 26.94 -5.18 -19.74
CA ALA A 431 28.24 -5.49 -19.16
C ALA A 431 29.35 -5.60 -20.22
N PHE A 432 29.01 -6.01 -21.45
CA PHE A 432 29.99 -6.37 -22.48
C PHE A 432 29.97 -5.47 -23.73
N GLU A 433 29.09 -4.47 -23.80
CA GLU A 433 28.95 -3.61 -24.98
C GLU A 433 30.21 -2.77 -25.27
N GLN A 434 30.99 -2.44 -24.24
CA GLN A 434 32.23 -1.64 -24.39
C GLN A 434 33.24 -2.31 -25.33
N ASP A 435 33.31 -3.64 -25.30
CA ASP A 435 34.23 -4.43 -26.12
C ASP A 435 33.61 -4.82 -27.48
N HIS A 436 32.36 -4.43 -27.74
CA HIS A 436 31.50 -5.11 -28.68
C HIS A 436 30.46 -4.20 -29.39
N PRO A 437 30.83 -3.49 -30.47
CA PRO A 437 29.94 -2.53 -31.15
C PRO A 437 28.58 -3.10 -31.58
N SER A 438 28.55 -4.35 -32.07
CA SER A 438 27.30 -5.02 -32.49
C SER A 438 26.36 -5.39 -31.33
N ALA A 439 26.85 -5.41 -30.07
CA ALA A 439 26.03 -5.72 -28.89
C ALA A 439 24.96 -4.66 -28.67
N THR A 440 25.27 -3.40 -28.99
CA THR A 440 24.32 -2.28 -28.94
C THR A 440 23.09 -2.52 -29.83
N GLN A 441 23.29 -3.09 -31.02
CA GLN A 441 22.17 -3.35 -31.94
C GLN A 441 21.24 -4.43 -31.38
N TRP A 442 21.78 -5.52 -30.86
CA TRP A 442 20.97 -6.57 -30.24
C TRP A 442 20.26 -6.08 -28.99
N ARG A 443 20.95 -5.29 -28.16
CA ARG A 443 20.36 -4.68 -26.97
C ARG A 443 19.16 -3.82 -27.33
N ARG A 444 19.29 -2.93 -28.32
CA ARG A 444 18.18 -2.08 -28.78
C ARG A 444 16.96 -2.88 -29.24
N LYS A 445 17.16 -4.01 -29.93
CA LYS A 445 16.05 -4.90 -30.32
C LYS A 445 15.31 -5.49 -29.11
N LEU A 446 16.06 -5.88 -28.07
CA LEU A 446 15.48 -6.38 -26.83
C LEU A 446 14.75 -5.27 -26.05
N GLU A 447 15.35 -4.08 -25.97
CA GLU A 447 14.77 -2.91 -25.30
C GLU A 447 13.48 -2.44 -25.97
N ALA A 448 13.45 -2.44 -27.31
CA ALA A 448 12.25 -2.10 -28.07
C ALA A 448 11.16 -3.18 -28.05
N GLY A 449 11.45 -4.37 -27.50
CA GLY A 449 10.55 -5.53 -27.55
C GLY A 449 10.38 -6.12 -28.95
N GLU A 450 11.23 -5.78 -29.91
CA GLU A 450 11.22 -6.35 -31.27
C GLU A 450 11.60 -7.83 -31.24
N SER A 451 12.55 -8.19 -30.38
CA SER A 451 12.99 -9.56 -30.16
C SER A 451 12.86 -9.96 -28.68
N LEU A 452 12.66 -11.25 -28.45
CA LEU A 452 12.53 -11.84 -27.13
C LEU A 452 13.85 -12.48 -26.70
N GLY A 453 14.29 -12.18 -25.48
CA GLY A 453 15.51 -12.72 -24.92
C GLY A 453 15.39 -14.18 -24.51
N VAL A 454 16.43 -14.95 -24.80
CA VAL A 454 16.63 -16.31 -24.29
C VAL A 454 17.98 -16.36 -23.58
N TYR A 455 18.01 -16.85 -22.35
CA TYR A 455 19.25 -17.03 -21.60
C TYR A 455 19.57 -18.52 -21.43
N ALA A 456 20.49 -19.03 -22.22
CA ALA A 456 20.79 -20.45 -22.36
C ALA A 456 22.14 -20.81 -21.71
N LEU A 457 22.12 -20.92 -20.38
CA LEU A 457 23.25 -21.35 -19.57
C LEU A 457 23.19 -22.86 -19.26
N THR A 458 22.05 -23.29 -18.72
CA THR A 458 21.81 -24.65 -18.20
C THR A 458 21.78 -25.71 -19.30
N GLU A 459 22.39 -26.86 -19.02
CA GLU A 459 22.35 -28.07 -19.84
C GLU A 459 21.72 -29.22 -19.05
N ILE A 460 21.00 -30.12 -19.73
CA ILE A 460 20.19 -31.15 -19.04
C ILE A 460 20.99 -32.33 -18.45
N GLY A 461 22.22 -32.54 -18.90
CA GLY A 461 22.96 -33.75 -18.58
C GLY A 461 23.79 -33.72 -17.30
N ARG A 462 24.08 -32.54 -16.76
CA ARG A 462 24.94 -32.37 -15.58
C ARG A 462 24.39 -31.28 -14.65
N SER A 463 24.31 -31.58 -13.36
CA SER A 463 24.09 -30.56 -12.33
C SER A 463 25.23 -29.53 -12.37
N ASN A 464 24.92 -28.26 -12.14
CA ASN A 464 25.87 -27.15 -12.20
C ASN A 464 26.65 -27.05 -13.53
N SER A 465 26.02 -27.39 -14.66
CA SER A 465 26.64 -27.37 -16.00
C SER A 465 27.29 -26.03 -16.37
N HIS A 466 26.89 -24.92 -15.74
CA HIS A 466 27.49 -23.60 -15.92
C HIS A 466 28.99 -23.55 -15.55
N MET A 467 29.46 -24.46 -14.68
CA MET A 467 30.88 -24.57 -14.34
C MET A 467 31.76 -25.11 -15.49
N GLY A 468 31.14 -25.79 -16.47
CA GLY A 468 31.85 -26.43 -17.57
C GLY A 468 30.85 -26.90 -18.62
N ALA A 469 30.38 -25.95 -19.43
CA ALA A 469 29.41 -26.20 -20.50
C ALA A 469 29.96 -27.24 -21.48
N CYS A 470 29.11 -28.18 -21.91
CA CYS A 470 29.47 -29.16 -22.92
C CYS A 470 29.16 -28.67 -24.34
N VAL A 471 28.32 -27.65 -24.53
CA VAL A 471 28.21 -26.98 -25.83
C VAL A 471 29.54 -26.33 -26.18
N GLU A 472 30.04 -26.59 -27.38
CA GLU A 472 31.36 -26.15 -27.84
C GLU A 472 31.23 -24.98 -28.80
N ALA A 473 32.11 -23.97 -28.65
CA ALA A 473 32.32 -22.89 -29.60
C ALA A 473 33.76 -22.98 -30.13
N VAL A 474 33.94 -23.66 -31.26
CA VAL A 474 35.26 -23.91 -31.85
C VAL A 474 35.67 -22.73 -32.73
N PHE A 475 36.81 -22.12 -32.45
CA PHE A 475 37.36 -21.03 -33.25
C PHE A 475 37.94 -21.55 -34.57
N ASP A 476 37.42 -21.04 -35.68
CA ASP A 476 37.90 -21.26 -37.04
C ASP A 476 38.84 -20.12 -37.44
N ALA A 477 40.13 -20.44 -37.55
CA ALA A 477 41.19 -19.49 -37.84
C ALA A 477 41.09 -18.90 -39.26
N ASP A 478 40.63 -19.68 -40.23
CA ASP A 478 40.64 -19.30 -41.65
C ASP A 478 39.59 -18.21 -41.93
N THR A 479 38.42 -18.34 -41.30
CA THR A 479 37.31 -17.39 -41.46
C THR A 479 37.18 -16.43 -40.29
N ARG A 480 37.98 -16.59 -39.23
CA ARG A 480 37.85 -15.89 -37.93
C ARG A 480 36.41 -15.90 -37.41
N THR A 481 35.81 -17.08 -37.39
CA THR A 481 34.45 -17.30 -36.88
C THR A 481 34.46 -18.34 -35.77
N PHE A 482 33.36 -18.48 -35.05
CA PHE A 482 33.13 -19.64 -34.19
C PHE A 482 32.14 -20.61 -34.85
N VAL A 483 32.29 -21.90 -34.59
CA VAL A 483 31.32 -22.93 -34.94
C VAL A 483 30.75 -23.52 -33.66
N LEU A 484 29.46 -23.32 -33.44
CA LEU A 484 28.75 -23.75 -32.24
C LEU A 484 28.14 -25.14 -32.46
N ASN A 485 28.42 -26.07 -31.55
CA ASN A 485 27.98 -27.47 -31.64
C ASN A 485 27.49 -28.02 -30.29
N THR A 486 26.41 -28.80 -30.34
CA THR A 486 25.93 -29.60 -29.22
C THR A 486 26.40 -31.05 -29.40
N PRO A 487 27.44 -31.50 -28.67
CA PRO A 487 28.12 -32.78 -28.98
C PRO A 487 27.28 -34.01 -28.65
N ASN A 488 26.31 -33.91 -27.75
CA ASN A 488 25.43 -35.01 -27.35
C ASN A 488 24.17 -34.48 -26.66
N LYS A 489 23.20 -35.38 -26.41
CA LYS A 489 21.93 -35.01 -25.76
C LYS A 489 22.08 -34.45 -24.34
N ALA A 490 23.14 -34.82 -23.61
CA ALA A 490 23.40 -34.27 -22.28
C ALA A 490 23.78 -32.78 -22.34
N ALA A 491 24.32 -32.30 -23.47
CA ALA A 491 24.65 -30.90 -23.69
C ALA A 491 23.47 -30.04 -24.22
N LEU A 492 22.26 -30.60 -24.36
CA LEU A 492 21.09 -29.83 -24.78
C LEU A 492 20.83 -28.70 -23.78
N LYS A 493 20.70 -27.48 -24.28
CA LYS A 493 20.36 -26.31 -23.46
C LYS A 493 18.92 -26.40 -23.00
N PHE A 494 18.64 -26.03 -21.75
CA PHE A 494 17.29 -25.92 -21.22
C PHE A 494 16.97 -24.45 -20.90
N ALA A 495 16.07 -23.85 -21.69
CA ALA A 495 15.76 -22.42 -21.64
C ALA A 495 14.33 -22.13 -22.16
N ASN A 496 13.91 -20.86 -22.20
CA ASN A 496 12.58 -20.42 -22.68
C ASN A 496 12.47 -20.47 -24.22
N VAL A 497 12.55 -21.68 -24.80
CA VAL A 497 12.62 -21.93 -26.25
C VAL A 497 11.41 -22.70 -26.80
N GLY A 498 10.45 -23.09 -25.96
CA GLY A 498 9.34 -23.95 -26.35
C GLY A 498 8.41 -23.36 -27.42
N ILE A 499 8.26 -22.03 -27.47
CA ILE A 499 7.63 -21.33 -28.59
C ILE A 499 8.73 -20.95 -29.60
N SER A 500 8.80 -21.70 -30.70
CA SER A 500 9.91 -21.64 -31.66
C SER A 500 9.66 -20.78 -32.89
N ASN A 501 8.48 -20.16 -33.01
CA ASN A 501 8.10 -19.31 -34.15
C ASN A 501 7.86 -17.84 -33.73
N LEU A 502 8.75 -17.33 -32.87
CA LEU A 502 8.83 -15.94 -32.47
C LEU A 502 10.26 -15.46 -32.67
N ASP A 503 10.46 -14.16 -32.90
CA ASP A 503 11.81 -13.59 -32.97
C ASP A 503 12.50 -13.70 -31.59
N LYS A 504 13.46 -14.62 -31.49
CA LYS A 504 14.18 -14.91 -30.25
C LYS A 504 15.68 -14.72 -30.44
N LEU A 505 16.27 -13.91 -29.58
CA LEU A 505 17.71 -13.69 -29.51
C LEU A 505 18.27 -14.37 -28.25
N GLY A 506 19.26 -15.23 -28.44
CA GLY A 506 19.86 -16.04 -27.39
C GLY A 506 21.19 -15.50 -26.91
N VAL A 507 21.34 -15.39 -25.59
CA VAL A 507 22.63 -15.39 -24.89
C VAL A 507 22.93 -16.85 -24.54
N VAL A 508 23.81 -17.48 -25.31
CA VAL A 508 24.15 -18.91 -25.19
C VAL A 508 25.55 -19.09 -24.62
N PHE A 509 25.66 -19.85 -23.54
CA PHE A 509 26.97 -20.13 -22.93
C PHE A 509 27.57 -21.40 -23.52
N ALA A 510 28.83 -21.33 -23.93
CA ALA A 510 29.56 -22.42 -24.54
C ALA A 510 31.03 -22.43 -24.11
N GLN A 511 31.62 -23.61 -24.13
CA GLN A 511 33.05 -23.81 -23.95
C GLN A 511 33.79 -23.35 -25.21
N VAL A 512 34.59 -22.30 -25.08
CA VAL A 512 35.45 -21.82 -26.18
C VAL A 512 36.59 -22.80 -26.38
N ILE A 513 36.86 -23.15 -27.64
CA ILE A 513 37.95 -24.03 -28.04
C ILE A 513 38.80 -23.32 -29.11
N VAL A 514 40.10 -23.14 -28.83
CA VAL A 514 41.05 -22.51 -29.75
C VAL A 514 42.22 -23.46 -29.95
N GLN A 515 42.57 -23.78 -31.20
CA GLN A 515 43.64 -24.75 -31.53
C GLN A 515 43.49 -26.11 -30.80
N GLY A 516 42.24 -26.55 -30.63
CA GLY A 516 41.91 -27.79 -29.93
C GLY A 516 42.01 -27.73 -28.39
N GLN A 517 42.33 -26.57 -27.82
CA GLN A 517 42.42 -26.38 -26.36
C GLN A 517 41.17 -25.69 -25.79
N PRO A 518 40.62 -26.19 -24.67
CA PRO A 518 39.49 -25.54 -23.99
C PRO A 518 39.94 -24.25 -23.29
N CYS A 519 39.32 -23.12 -23.63
CA CYS A 519 39.66 -21.78 -23.13
C CYS A 519 38.66 -21.23 -22.09
N GLY A 520 37.71 -22.02 -21.63
CA GLY A 520 36.70 -21.66 -20.62
C GLY A 520 35.31 -21.40 -21.22
N VAL A 521 34.34 -21.17 -20.34
CA VAL A 521 32.93 -20.93 -20.70
C VAL A 521 32.71 -19.43 -20.95
N PHE A 522 32.13 -19.08 -22.08
CA PHE A 522 31.79 -17.71 -22.47
C PHE A 522 30.37 -17.60 -23.01
N ALA A 523 29.81 -16.39 -23.00
CA ALA A 523 28.54 -16.08 -23.62
C ALA A 523 28.69 -15.73 -25.11
N PHE A 524 27.72 -16.17 -25.91
CA PHE A 524 27.58 -15.85 -27.33
C PHE A 524 26.19 -15.31 -27.61
N MET A 525 26.10 -14.28 -28.45
CA MET A 525 24.83 -13.70 -28.87
C MET A 525 24.48 -14.16 -30.29
N LEU A 526 23.29 -14.73 -30.48
CA LEU A 526 22.83 -15.20 -31.79
C LEU A 526 21.29 -15.24 -31.90
N PRO A 527 20.72 -15.10 -33.10
CA PRO A 527 19.31 -15.38 -33.33
C PRO A 527 19.03 -16.89 -33.27
N LEU A 528 17.98 -17.27 -32.52
CA LEU A 528 17.56 -18.66 -32.33
C LEU A 528 16.37 -19.03 -33.22
N SER A 529 15.40 -18.12 -33.35
CA SER A 529 14.21 -18.31 -34.18
C SER A 529 13.65 -16.99 -34.69
N ASP A 530 12.79 -17.07 -35.70
CA ASP A 530 11.94 -15.99 -36.19
C ASP A 530 10.49 -16.47 -36.38
N ALA A 531 9.64 -15.68 -37.05
CA ALA A 531 8.23 -16.02 -37.29
C ALA A 531 8.03 -17.33 -38.08
N ASN A 532 9.05 -17.78 -38.83
CA ASN A 532 9.01 -19.01 -39.63
C ASN A 532 9.57 -20.23 -38.90
N GLY A 533 10.15 -20.06 -37.70
CA GLY A 533 10.71 -21.16 -36.92
C GLY A 533 12.18 -20.95 -36.52
N PRO A 534 12.86 -22.02 -36.05
CA PRO A 534 14.27 -22.00 -35.72
C PRO A 534 15.18 -21.59 -36.88
N ARG A 535 16.29 -20.92 -36.57
CA ARG A 535 17.32 -20.53 -37.56
C ARG A 535 18.13 -21.76 -38.04
N PRO A 536 18.78 -21.70 -39.22
CA PRO A 536 19.58 -22.82 -39.73
C PRO A 536 20.59 -23.35 -38.71
N GLY A 537 20.63 -24.67 -38.52
CA GLY A 537 21.49 -25.34 -37.53
C GLY A 537 21.00 -25.24 -36.07
N VAL A 538 19.97 -24.44 -35.77
CA VAL A 538 19.33 -24.38 -34.45
C VAL A 538 18.13 -25.32 -34.43
N SER A 539 18.03 -26.19 -33.42
CA SER A 539 16.82 -26.98 -33.15
C SER A 539 16.23 -26.60 -31.80
N MET A 540 14.91 -26.52 -31.71
CA MET A 540 14.16 -26.15 -30.51
C MET A 540 13.03 -27.16 -30.31
N SER A 541 12.86 -27.69 -29.09
CA SER A 541 11.77 -28.61 -28.76
C SER A 541 10.45 -27.87 -28.49
N SER A 542 9.36 -28.63 -28.38
CA SER A 542 8.15 -28.15 -27.71
C SER A 542 8.44 -27.78 -26.24
N PRO A 543 7.56 -27.02 -25.58
CA PRO A 543 7.67 -26.79 -24.15
C PRO A 543 7.69 -28.11 -23.37
N ALA A 544 8.61 -28.25 -22.41
CA ALA A 544 8.61 -29.31 -21.42
C ALA A 544 7.53 -28.97 -20.38
N GLU A 545 6.47 -29.77 -20.29
CA GLU A 545 5.33 -29.47 -19.42
C GLU A 545 5.74 -29.42 -17.95
N ILE A 546 5.74 -28.23 -17.36
CA ILE A 546 5.86 -28.03 -15.90
C ILE A 546 4.68 -27.15 -15.47
N ARG A 547 3.57 -27.77 -15.06
CA ARG A 547 2.29 -27.05 -14.84
C ARG A 547 2.34 -25.94 -13.79
N ALA A 548 3.22 -26.07 -12.80
CA ALA A 548 3.43 -25.03 -11.78
C ALA A 548 4.26 -23.83 -12.31
N VAL A 549 4.81 -23.93 -13.52
CA VAL A 549 5.74 -22.97 -14.10
C VAL A 549 5.10 -22.29 -15.32
N PRO A 550 4.87 -20.97 -15.27
CA PRO A 550 4.15 -20.31 -16.34
C PRO A 550 5.10 -19.72 -17.40
N LEU A 551 6.01 -20.52 -17.97
CA LEU A 551 6.88 -20.13 -19.10
C LEU A 551 7.22 -21.34 -20.00
N ASP A 552 7.54 -21.09 -21.27
CA ASP A 552 7.76 -22.11 -22.31
C ASP A 552 9.17 -22.73 -22.27
N TYR A 553 9.57 -23.28 -21.12
CA TYR A 553 10.87 -23.97 -21.05
C TYR A 553 10.93 -25.16 -22.02
N GLY A 554 12.03 -25.32 -22.73
CA GLY A 554 12.26 -26.38 -23.71
C GLY A 554 13.75 -26.63 -23.94
N LEU A 555 14.07 -27.50 -24.88
CA LEU A 555 15.42 -27.90 -25.23
C LEU A 555 15.90 -27.19 -26.50
N ALA A 556 17.16 -26.78 -26.52
CA ALA A 556 17.81 -26.25 -27.72
C ALA A 556 19.14 -26.98 -28.02
N SER A 557 19.42 -27.15 -29.31
CA SER A 557 20.69 -27.69 -29.82
C SER A 557 21.23 -26.88 -31.00
N PHE A 558 22.52 -27.02 -31.22
CA PHE A 558 23.27 -26.34 -32.28
C PHE A 558 24.02 -27.39 -33.11
N ASP A 559 23.82 -27.37 -34.41
CA ASP A 559 24.50 -28.21 -35.39
C ASP A 559 25.21 -27.31 -36.41
N ASN A 560 26.52 -27.21 -36.24
CA ASN A 560 27.44 -26.45 -37.08
C ASN A 560 27.00 -24.99 -37.30
N VAL A 561 26.50 -24.34 -36.25
CA VAL A 561 26.04 -22.95 -36.32
C VAL A 561 27.26 -22.03 -36.37
N ARG A 562 27.51 -21.42 -37.54
CA ARG A 562 28.64 -20.51 -37.73
C ARG A 562 28.28 -19.10 -37.25
N LEU A 563 29.10 -18.58 -36.36
CA LEU A 563 28.93 -17.29 -35.72
C LEU A 563 30.10 -16.35 -36.08
N PRO A 564 29.84 -15.07 -36.40
CA PRO A 564 30.92 -14.11 -36.57
C PRO A 564 31.75 -14.01 -35.30
N PHE A 565 33.01 -13.56 -35.41
CA PHE A 565 33.85 -13.30 -34.23
C PHE A 565 33.12 -12.42 -33.20
N ASP A 566 32.45 -11.40 -33.72
CA ASP A 566 31.58 -10.46 -33.01
C ASP A 566 30.28 -11.11 -32.49
N ALA A 567 30.12 -12.42 -32.43
CA ALA A 567 29.05 -13.02 -31.61
C ALA A 567 29.54 -13.32 -30.20
N TRP A 568 30.86 -13.39 -30.02
CA TRP A 568 31.50 -13.77 -28.77
C TRP A 568 31.55 -12.59 -27.81
N LEU A 569 30.79 -12.68 -26.71
CA LEU A 569 30.84 -11.70 -25.61
C LEU A 569 32.08 -12.01 -24.76
N ARG A 570 33.23 -11.64 -25.33
CA ARG A 570 34.58 -12.04 -24.90
C ARG A 570 35.05 -11.44 -23.58
N ASP A 571 34.42 -10.35 -23.14
CA ASP A 571 34.58 -9.84 -21.76
C ASP A 571 36.07 -9.64 -21.41
N GLY A 572 36.77 -8.79 -22.18
CA GLY A 572 38.22 -8.58 -22.08
C GLY A 572 39.15 -9.70 -22.56
N ALA A 573 38.66 -10.91 -22.85
CA ALA A 573 39.47 -11.96 -23.50
C ALA A 573 39.67 -11.64 -24.99
N SER A 574 40.72 -12.18 -25.61
CA SER A 574 41.01 -11.95 -27.02
C SER A 574 41.65 -13.15 -27.72
N ILE A 575 41.51 -13.19 -29.04
CA ILE A 575 42.28 -14.09 -29.91
C ILE A 575 43.06 -13.21 -30.88
N ASP A 576 44.38 -13.24 -30.77
CA ASP A 576 45.26 -12.36 -31.52
C ASP A 576 45.35 -12.73 -33.02
N ALA A 577 46.19 -11.99 -33.76
CA ALA A 577 46.42 -12.24 -35.19
C ALA A 577 47.14 -13.58 -35.45
N SER A 578 47.81 -14.15 -34.44
CA SER A 578 48.47 -15.46 -34.49
C SER A 578 47.56 -16.60 -34.02
N ASN A 579 46.26 -16.30 -33.82
CA ASN A 579 45.24 -17.23 -33.34
C ASN A 579 45.52 -17.81 -31.93
N GLN A 580 46.25 -17.05 -31.09
CA GLN A 580 46.45 -17.41 -29.69
C GLN A 580 45.39 -16.74 -28.81
N PHE A 581 44.88 -17.50 -27.85
CA PHE A 581 43.91 -17.03 -26.85
C PHE A 581 44.62 -16.34 -25.69
N HIS A 582 44.12 -15.17 -25.30
CA HIS A 582 44.62 -14.38 -24.18
C HIS A 582 43.46 -13.99 -23.25
N ASP A 583 43.64 -14.13 -21.94
CA ASP A 583 42.70 -13.64 -20.93
C ASP A 583 43.44 -12.92 -19.79
N PRO A 584 43.08 -11.67 -19.46
CA PRO A 584 43.73 -10.90 -18.40
C PRO A 584 43.63 -11.52 -17.00
N LEU A 585 42.67 -12.42 -16.72
CA LEU A 585 42.47 -12.99 -15.38
C LEU A 585 43.21 -14.32 -15.12
N GLY A 586 43.79 -14.94 -16.15
CA GLY A 586 44.60 -16.16 -16.05
C GLY A 586 43.84 -17.45 -15.73
N SER A 587 42.96 -17.48 -14.71
CA SER A 587 42.22 -18.68 -14.30
C SER A 587 40.83 -18.79 -14.92
N THR A 588 40.41 -20.03 -15.22
CA THR A 588 39.06 -20.34 -15.74
C THR A 588 37.95 -19.97 -14.76
N ASP A 589 38.22 -20.01 -13.45
CA ASP A 589 37.24 -19.74 -12.40
C ASP A 589 36.93 -18.24 -12.28
N ARG A 590 37.97 -17.40 -12.29
CA ARG A 590 37.81 -15.93 -12.30
C ARG A 590 37.14 -15.46 -13.59
N ARG A 591 37.47 -16.10 -14.71
CA ARG A 591 36.81 -15.89 -16.00
C ARG A 591 35.33 -16.24 -15.94
N LEU A 592 34.97 -17.38 -15.35
CA LEU A 592 33.57 -17.78 -15.20
C LEU A 592 32.77 -16.78 -14.35
N ILE A 593 33.33 -16.31 -13.23
CA ILE A 593 32.71 -15.26 -12.39
C ILE A 593 32.46 -13.99 -13.22
N ARG A 594 33.43 -13.57 -14.03
CA ARG A 594 33.31 -12.40 -14.93
C ARG A 594 32.22 -12.58 -15.98
N SER A 595 32.17 -13.74 -16.61
CA SER A 595 31.14 -14.10 -17.61
C SER A 595 29.73 -14.24 -17.02
N LEU A 596 29.61 -14.58 -15.73
CA LEU A 596 28.35 -14.68 -14.99
C LEU A 596 28.02 -13.36 -14.26
N PHE A 597 28.00 -12.25 -14.99
CA PHE A 597 27.69 -10.93 -14.44
C PHE A 597 26.20 -10.74 -14.09
N ALA A 598 25.31 -11.16 -14.99
CA ALA A 598 23.87 -10.89 -14.93
C ALA A 598 23.11 -11.40 -13.68
N PRO A 599 23.54 -12.47 -12.96
CA PRO A 599 22.87 -12.93 -11.75
C PRO A 599 22.64 -11.86 -10.67
N LYS A 600 23.48 -10.83 -10.54
CA LYS A 600 23.26 -9.72 -9.58
C LYS A 600 21.90 -9.04 -9.79
N ASN A 601 21.56 -8.77 -11.06
CA ASN A 601 20.29 -8.13 -11.42
C ASN A 601 19.11 -9.06 -11.12
N VAL A 602 19.27 -10.35 -11.46
CA VAL A 602 18.26 -11.38 -11.19
C VAL A 602 17.96 -11.48 -9.70
N TRP A 603 18.98 -11.60 -8.86
CA TRP A 603 18.79 -11.73 -7.42
C TRP A 603 18.12 -10.51 -6.79
N ALA A 604 18.44 -9.31 -7.25
CA ALA A 604 17.76 -8.09 -6.81
C ALA A 604 16.27 -8.10 -7.20
N MET A 605 15.96 -8.33 -8.49
CA MET A 605 14.58 -8.40 -8.99
C MET A 605 13.77 -9.51 -8.30
N VAL A 606 14.36 -10.69 -8.13
CA VAL A 606 13.72 -11.87 -7.52
C VAL A 606 13.50 -11.69 -6.03
N GLY A 607 14.46 -11.13 -5.29
CA GLY A 607 14.27 -10.81 -3.88
C GLY A 607 13.12 -9.82 -3.66
N VAL A 608 13.06 -8.76 -4.46
CA VAL A 608 11.97 -7.77 -4.40
C VAL A 608 10.63 -8.37 -4.85
N GLY A 609 10.61 -9.15 -5.93
CA GLY A 609 9.40 -9.80 -6.44
C GLY A 609 8.81 -10.79 -5.44
N LEU A 610 9.63 -11.72 -4.92
CA LEU A 610 9.20 -12.74 -3.96
C LEU A 610 8.70 -12.13 -2.64
N SER A 611 9.42 -11.14 -2.10
CA SER A 611 8.97 -10.46 -0.88
C SER A 611 7.69 -9.66 -1.06
N SER A 612 7.45 -9.11 -2.25
CA SER A 612 6.21 -8.38 -2.55
C SER A 612 5.01 -9.31 -2.71
N VAL A 613 5.18 -10.48 -3.35
CA VAL A 613 4.08 -11.47 -3.41
C VAL A 613 3.79 -12.10 -2.04
N MET A 614 4.78 -12.19 -1.15
CA MET A 614 4.53 -12.60 0.24
C MET A 614 3.61 -11.63 0.98
N LEU A 615 3.83 -10.31 0.83
CA LEU A 615 2.92 -9.29 1.37
C LEU A 615 1.53 -9.40 0.73
N ALA A 616 1.45 -9.62 -0.58
CA ALA A 616 0.19 -9.83 -1.29
C ALA A 616 -0.58 -11.05 -0.77
N CYS A 617 0.06 -12.22 -0.67
CA CYS A 617 -0.56 -13.44 -0.11
C CYS A 617 -1.11 -13.20 1.29
N SER A 618 -0.28 -12.64 2.18
CA SER A 618 -0.66 -12.38 3.57
C SER A 618 -1.85 -11.43 3.66
N THR A 619 -1.83 -10.33 2.90
CA THR A 619 -2.91 -9.32 2.94
C THR A 619 -4.19 -9.79 2.26
N LEU A 620 -4.12 -10.59 1.18
CA LEU A 620 -5.29 -11.23 0.57
C LEU A 620 -5.95 -12.21 1.54
N ALA A 621 -5.16 -13.03 2.23
CA ALA A 621 -5.67 -13.99 3.21
C ALA A 621 -6.24 -13.30 4.46
N LEU A 622 -5.59 -12.24 4.96
CA LEU A 622 -6.12 -11.41 6.05
C LEU A 622 -7.41 -10.70 5.64
N THR A 623 -7.48 -10.15 4.43
CA THR A 623 -8.70 -9.52 3.88
C THR A 623 -9.86 -10.50 3.87
N HIS A 624 -9.61 -11.74 3.43
CA HIS A 624 -10.61 -12.80 3.45
C HIS A 624 -11.03 -13.15 4.88
N ALA A 625 -10.06 -13.42 5.77
CA ALA A 625 -10.32 -13.86 7.13
C ALA A 625 -10.99 -12.79 7.99
N ASN A 626 -10.73 -11.50 7.73
CA ASN A 626 -11.34 -10.38 8.46
C ASN A 626 -12.85 -10.25 8.17
N ARG A 627 -13.31 -10.74 7.02
CA ARG A 627 -14.72 -10.60 6.59
C ARG A 627 -15.52 -11.89 6.64
N ARG A 628 -14.85 -13.03 6.56
CA ARG A 628 -15.51 -14.33 6.50
C ARG A 628 -15.95 -14.75 7.91
N THR A 629 -17.19 -15.22 8.02
CA THR A 629 -17.73 -15.83 9.24
C THR A 629 -17.93 -17.33 9.04
N THR A 630 -17.99 -18.08 10.13
CA THR A 630 -18.26 -19.53 10.11
C THR A 630 -19.70 -19.84 10.53
N GLN A 631 -20.25 -20.93 9.99
CA GLN A 631 -21.52 -21.53 10.41
C GLN A 631 -21.29 -22.81 11.23
N ALA A 632 -20.09 -22.98 11.78
CA ALA A 632 -19.74 -24.13 12.60
C ALA A 632 -20.55 -24.14 13.91
N ARG A 633 -20.76 -25.34 14.48
CA ARG A 633 -21.44 -25.50 15.78
C ARG A 633 -20.76 -24.74 16.91
N ILE A 634 -19.44 -24.54 16.82
CA ILE A 634 -18.66 -23.67 17.70
C ILE A 634 -18.35 -22.39 16.95
N GLY A 635 -18.68 -21.24 17.53
CA GLY A 635 -18.41 -19.92 16.94
C GLY A 635 -19.29 -19.58 15.73
N ASN A 636 -20.56 -20.03 15.74
CA ASN A 636 -21.51 -19.67 14.69
C ASN A 636 -21.66 -18.14 14.57
N GLY A 637 -21.49 -17.60 13.37
CA GLY A 637 -21.50 -16.16 13.09
C GLY A 637 -20.21 -15.44 13.47
N THR A 638 -19.24 -16.12 14.10
CA THR A 638 -17.95 -15.53 14.48
C THR A 638 -17.04 -15.37 13.26
N GLY A 639 -16.33 -14.24 13.18
CA GLY A 639 -15.31 -13.99 12.15
C GLY A 639 -14.11 -14.93 12.27
N LEU A 640 -13.47 -15.28 11.14
CA LEU A 640 -12.37 -16.25 11.13
C LEU A 640 -11.17 -15.77 11.96
N LEU A 641 -10.90 -14.46 12.01
CA LEU A 641 -9.82 -13.91 12.85
C LEU A 641 -10.10 -13.99 14.36
N ALA A 642 -11.27 -14.40 14.84
CA ALA A 642 -11.43 -14.67 16.27
C ALA A 642 -10.65 -15.92 16.72
N PHE A 643 -10.48 -16.89 15.82
CA PHE A 643 -9.80 -18.15 16.10
C PHE A 643 -8.29 -17.91 16.16
N ARG A 644 -7.66 -18.23 17.30
CA ARG A 644 -6.21 -18.06 17.48
C ARG A 644 -5.38 -18.84 16.47
N THR A 645 -5.82 -20.04 16.08
CA THR A 645 -5.15 -20.84 15.04
C THR A 645 -5.11 -20.13 13.69
N GLN A 646 -6.16 -19.39 13.33
CA GLN A 646 -6.20 -18.58 12.12
C GLN A 646 -5.29 -17.34 12.26
N ARG A 647 -5.38 -16.63 13.40
CA ARG A 647 -4.55 -15.44 13.67
C ARG A 647 -3.07 -15.75 13.66
N ARG A 648 -2.65 -16.74 14.45
CA ARG A 648 -1.25 -17.14 14.60
C ARG A 648 -0.62 -17.45 13.25
N ALA A 649 -1.32 -18.24 12.42
CA ALA A 649 -0.86 -18.58 11.08
C ALA A 649 -0.74 -17.37 10.15
N LEU A 650 -1.79 -16.53 10.06
CA LEU A 650 -1.81 -15.41 9.12
C LEU A 650 -0.89 -14.26 9.54
N PHE A 651 -0.79 -13.96 10.84
CA PHE A 651 0.16 -12.95 11.32
C PHE A 651 1.60 -13.46 11.31
N GLY A 652 1.85 -14.75 11.51
CA GLY A 652 3.17 -15.37 11.25
C GLY A 652 3.59 -15.25 9.78
N CYS A 653 2.65 -15.47 8.85
CA CYS A 653 2.87 -15.19 7.42
C CYS A 653 3.21 -13.70 7.18
N LEU A 654 2.45 -12.77 7.74
CA LEU A 654 2.72 -11.34 7.57
C LEU A 654 4.06 -10.92 8.20
N ALA A 655 4.42 -11.47 9.36
CA ALA A 655 5.70 -11.24 10.01
C ALA A 655 6.88 -11.76 9.17
N THR A 656 6.74 -12.96 8.60
CA THR A 656 7.72 -13.51 7.64
C THR A 656 7.85 -12.60 6.42
N ALA A 657 6.74 -12.18 5.82
CA ALA A 657 6.74 -11.27 4.68
C ALA A 657 7.42 -9.94 5.01
N TYR A 658 7.15 -9.36 6.19
CA TYR A 658 7.75 -8.12 6.67
C TYR A 658 9.27 -8.24 6.78
N VAL A 659 9.78 -9.27 7.47
CA VAL A 659 11.23 -9.46 7.67
C VAL A 659 11.94 -9.73 6.34
N MET A 660 11.37 -10.57 5.48
CA MET A 660 11.94 -10.83 4.16
C MET A 660 11.92 -9.59 3.27
N LYS A 661 10.88 -8.76 3.38
CA LYS A 661 10.80 -7.49 2.64
C LYS A 661 11.86 -6.50 3.11
N CYS A 662 12.08 -6.35 4.42
CA CYS A 662 13.17 -5.53 4.95
C CYS A 662 14.54 -6.00 4.41
N PHE A 663 14.80 -7.30 4.39
CA PHE A 663 16.04 -7.86 3.88
C PHE A 663 16.21 -7.64 2.36
N ALA A 664 15.14 -7.85 1.59
CA ALA A 664 15.13 -7.59 0.16
C ALA A 664 15.34 -6.11 -0.16
N ASN A 665 14.74 -5.19 0.62
CA ASN A 665 14.88 -3.75 0.46
C ASN A 665 16.31 -3.28 0.74
N ASP A 666 16.97 -3.78 1.80
CA ASP A 666 18.38 -3.48 2.08
C ASP A 666 19.29 -3.97 0.93
N SER A 667 19.01 -5.16 0.39
CA SER A 667 19.79 -5.74 -0.70
C SER A 667 19.57 -5.01 -2.02
N ALA A 668 18.33 -4.59 -2.31
CA ALA A 668 17.99 -3.76 -3.47
C ALA A 668 18.65 -2.37 -3.38
N ARG A 669 18.71 -1.77 -2.19
CA ARG A 669 19.40 -0.49 -1.95
C ARG A 669 20.88 -0.59 -2.30
N LEU A 670 21.57 -1.63 -1.81
CA LEU A 670 22.98 -1.88 -2.14
C LEU A 670 23.19 -2.09 -3.65
N TRP A 671 22.27 -2.78 -4.31
CA TRP A 671 22.33 -2.98 -5.77
C TRP A 671 22.11 -1.65 -6.54
N ILE A 672 21.15 -0.83 -6.13
CA ILE A 672 20.89 0.51 -6.70
C ILE A 672 22.13 1.40 -6.58
N GLU A 673 22.70 1.50 -5.36
CA GLU A 673 23.90 2.31 -5.08
C GLU A 673 25.12 1.81 -5.88
N GLY A 674 25.32 0.50 -5.96
CA GLY A 674 26.42 -0.12 -6.72
C GLY A 674 26.27 0.00 -8.25
N THR A 675 25.04 0.09 -8.75
CA THR A 675 24.76 0.30 -10.19
C THR A 675 24.94 1.77 -10.56
N ALA A 676 24.41 2.69 -9.77
CA ALA A 676 24.54 4.13 -10.00
C ALA A 676 25.99 4.63 -9.99
N SER A 677 26.85 4.03 -9.15
CA SER A 677 28.27 4.38 -9.05
C SER A 677 29.17 3.74 -10.11
N GLN A 678 28.62 2.91 -11.02
CA GLN A 678 29.36 2.03 -11.93
C GLN A 678 30.38 1.07 -11.26
N ALA A 679 30.46 1.04 -9.92
CA ALA A 679 31.34 0.16 -9.17
C ALA A 679 31.02 -1.33 -9.44
N SER A 680 29.74 -1.64 -9.72
CA SER A 680 29.28 -2.97 -10.10
C SER A 680 29.83 -3.46 -11.44
N LEU A 681 30.12 -2.57 -12.40
CA LEU A 681 30.64 -2.89 -13.75
C LEU A 681 32.13 -3.26 -13.74
N HIS A 682 32.88 -2.81 -12.73
CA HIS A 682 34.33 -3.03 -12.63
C HIS A 682 34.75 -4.05 -11.56
N THR A 683 33.81 -4.51 -10.71
CA THR A 683 34.10 -5.46 -9.63
C THR A 683 33.49 -6.84 -9.89
N THR A 684 34.29 -7.71 -10.51
CA THR A 684 34.18 -9.15 -10.27
C THR A 684 34.81 -9.45 -8.92
N GLY A 685 34.16 -10.28 -8.10
CA GLY A 685 34.76 -10.71 -6.83
C GLY A 685 36.19 -11.19 -7.05
N THR A 686 37.11 -10.66 -6.25
CA THR A 686 38.55 -10.99 -6.33
C THR A 686 38.87 -12.35 -5.70
N GLY A 687 37.86 -13.08 -5.24
CA GLY A 687 37.98 -14.41 -4.65
C GLY A 687 37.88 -15.50 -5.71
N ASP A 688 38.59 -16.61 -5.47
CA ASP A 688 38.46 -17.80 -6.30
C ASP A 688 37.11 -18.51 -6.02
N VAL A 689 36.57 -19.21 -7.02
CA VAL A 689 35.34 -20.01 -6.86
C VAL A 689 35.55 -21.06 -5.78
N THR A 690 34.62 -21.20 -4.83
CA THR A 690 34.76 -22.22 -3.77
C THR A 690 34.10 -23.54 -4.16
N TRP A 691 32.79 -23.67 -4.00
CA TRP A 691 32.01 -24.80 -4.55
C TRP A 691 31.16 -24.36 -5.73
N THR A 692 30.71 -23.11 -5.71
CA THR A 692 29.93 -22.46 -6.76
C THR A 692 30.33 -21.00 -6.85
N PRO A 693 30.00 -20.28 -7.94
CA PRO A 693 30.48 -18.91 -8.11
C PRO A 693 29.64 -17.87 -7.34
N TRP A 694 28.57 -18.27 -6.63
CA TRP A 694 27.52 -17.36 -6.18
C TRP A 694 27.97 -16.36 -5.12
N ALA A 695 28.65 -16.82 -4.06
CA ALA A 695 29.14 -15.93 -3.00
C ALA A 695 30.20 -14.96 -3.52
N ALA A 696 31.00 -15.39 -4.51
CA ALA A 696 32.01 -14.56 -5.16
C ALA A 696 31.39 -13.48 -6.08
N ILE A 697 30.22 -13.73 -6.68
CA ILE A 697 29.50 -12.74 -7.50
C ILE A 697 28.82 -11.69 -6.60
N SER A 698 27.96 -12.13 -5.66
CA SER A 698 27.36 -11.26 -4.65
C SER A 698 26.71 -12.10 -3.54
N GLN A 699 27.38 -12.19 -2.40
CA GLN A 699 26.89 -12.98 -1.26
C GLN A 699 25.52 -12.51 -0.76
N THR A 700 25.34 -11.21 -0.50
CA THR A 700 24.09 -10.68 0.06
C THR A 700 22.90 -10.93 -0.84
N LEU A 701 22.98 -10.56 -2.13
CA LEU A 701 21.87 -10.73 -3.08
C LEU A 701 21.51 -12.21 -3.29
N ALA A 702 22.52 -13.08 -3.42
CA ALA A 702 22.29 -14.52 -3.54
C ALA A 702 21.56 -15.08 -2.31
N LEU A 703 21.97 -14.67 -1.09
CA LEU A 703 21.33 -15.08 0.16
C LEU A 703 19.91 -14.54 0.29
N THR A 704 19.63 -13.31 -0.14
CA THR A 704 18.26 -12.76 -0.19
C THR A 704 17.34 -13.65 -1.00
N LYS A 705 17.75 -14.05 -2.20
CA LYS A 705 17.00 -14.97 -3.05
C LYS A 705 16.85 -16.34 -2.37
N ALA A 706 17.94 -16.88 -1.84
CA ALA A 706 17.96 -18.20 -1.21
C ALA A 706 17.06 -18.30 0.03
N LEU A 707 16.84 -17.19 0.73
CA LEU A 707 15.94 -17.12 1.88
C LEU A 707 14.49 -16.80 1.47
N CYS A 708 14.29 -15.87 0.54
CA CYS A 708 12.95 -15.43 0.12
C CYS A 708 12.18 -16.52 -0.64
N ALA A 709 12.84 -17.33 -1.47
CA ALA A 709 12.17 -18.36 -2.28
C ALA A 709 11.46 -19.43 -1.43
N PRO A 710 12.12 -20.15 -0.51
CA PRO A 710 11.43 -21.11 0.35
C PRO A 710 10.41 -20.46 1.27
N ALA A 711 10.68 -19.24 1.76
CA ALA A 711 9.71 -18.49 2.57
C ALA A 711 8.43 -18.16 1.81
N ALA A 712 8.56 -17.69 0.55
CA ALA A 712 7.42 -17.35 -0.30
C ALA A 712 6.59 -18.59 -0.67
N GLU A 713 7.24 -19.72 -0.95
CA GLU A 713 6.55 -20.99 -1.22
C GLU A 713 5.72 -21.46 -0.02
N ALA A 714 6.34 -21.52 1.16
CA ALA A 714 5.67 -21.96 2.38
C ALA A 714 4.52 -21.02 2.76
N LEU A 715 4.76 -19.70 2.69
CA LEU A 715 3.78 -18.68 3.03
C LEU A 715 2.59 -18.67 2.06
N ALA A 716 2.83 -18.74 0.75
CA ALA A 716 1.76 -18.81 -0.24
C ALA A 716 0.89 -20.05 -0.01
N THR A 717 1.52 -21.20 0.29
CA THR A 717 0.83 -22.44 0.64
C THR A 717 -0.03 -22.28 1.89
N GLU A 718 0.52 -21.70 2.96
CA GLU A 718 -0.21 -21.50 4.22
C GLU A 718 -1.39 -20.56 4.01
N CYS A 719 -1.19 -19.41 3.37
CA CYS A 719 -2.28 -18.47 3.03
C CYS A 719 -3.37 -19.12 2.18
N ARG A 720 -2.99 -19.97 1.22
CA ARG A 720 -3.92 -20.75 0.39
C ARG A 720 -4.81 -21.65 1.25
N LEU A 721 -4.21 -22.41 2.16
CA LEU A 721 -4.93 -23.33 3.04
C LEU A 721 -5.88 -22.59 3.98
N ARG A 722 -5.46 -21.42 4.50
CA ARG A 722 -6.25 -20.57 5.40
C ARG A 722 -7.44 -19.88 4.72
N CYS A 723 -7.49 -19.86 3.39
CA CYS A 723 -8.61 -19.34 2.60
C CYS A 723 -9.58 -20.42 2.12
N GLY A 724 -9.34 -21.70 2.43
CA GLY A 724 -10.20 -22.81 2.00
C GLY A 724 -10.37 -22.86 0.48
N VAL A 725 -11.61 -23.05 0.01
CA VAL A 725 -11.92 -23.12 -1.43
C VAL A 725 -11.50 -21.85 -2.17
N ALA A 726 -11.66 -20.67 -1.57
CA ALA A 726 -11.23 -19.41 -2.19
C ALA A 726 -9.72 -19.42 -2.48
N GLY A 727 -8.91 -20.03 -1.59
CA GLY A 727 -7.48 -20.18 -1.81
C GLY A 727 -7.14 -21.11 -2.97
N ALA A 728 -7.97 -22.13 -3.24
CA ALA A 728 -7.73 -23.09 -4.32
C ALA A 728 -7.99 -22.54 -5.73
N LEU A 729 -8.61 -21.35 -5.86
CA LEU A 729 -8.92 -20.74 -7.15
C LEU A 729 -7.72 -19.93 -7.65
N ASN A 730 -7.23 -20.23 -8.87
CA ASN A 730 -6.14 -19.45 -9.51
C ASN A 730 -6.51 -17.98 -9.69
N LEU A 731 -7.81 -17.65 -9.77
CA LEU A 731 -8.31 -16.27 -9.75
C LEU A 731 -7.86 -15.46 -8.52
N ASN A 732 -7.38 -16.12 -7.47
CA ASN A 732 -6.87 -15.51 -6.24
C ASN A 732 -5.35 -15.64 -6.07
N ARG A 733 -4.62 -16.11 -7.10
CA ARG A 733 -3.16 -16.05 -7.26
C ARG A 733 -2.28 -16.87 -6.32
N PHE A 734 -2.79 -17.43 -5.23
CA PHE A 734 -1.95 -18.18 -4.29
C PHE A 734 -1.14 -19.30 -4.97
N ALA A 735 -1.78 -20.10 -5.83
CA ALA A 735 -1.11 -21.18 -6.57
C ALA A 735 -0.10 -20.66 -7.60
N ASP A 736 -0.39 -19.54 -8.26
CA ASP A 736 0.52 -18.89 -9.22
C ASP A 736 1.80 -18.41 -8.50
N TYR A 737 1.64 -17.77 -7.34
CA TYR A 737 2.76 -17.28 -6.53
C TYR A 737 3.57 -18.42 -5.88
N GLU A 738 2.90 -19.48 -5.44
CA GLU A 738 3.55 -20.73 -4.98
C GLU A 738 4.40 -21.33 -6.11
N GLY A 739 3.86 -21.42 -7.33
CA GLY A 739 4.58 -21.88 -8.52
C GLY A 739 5.80 -21.02 -8.85
N MET A 740 5.65 -19.68 -8.78
CA MET A 740 6.76 -18.74 -8.95
C MET A 740 7.90 -19.00 -7.97
N ALA A 741 7.58 -19.17 -6.68
CA ALA A 741 8.57 -19.40 -5.64
C ALA A 741 9.32 -20.72 -5.85
N LYS A 742 8.63 -21.78 -6.28
CA LYS A 742 9.22 -23.09 -6.59
C LYS A 742 10.30 -23.02 -7.66
N ILE A 743 10.11 -22.21 -8.71
CA ILE A 743 11.11 -22.04 -9.78
C ILE A 743 12.41 -21.49 -9.23
N TYR A 744 12.31 -20.48 -8.36
CA TYR A 744 13.46 -19.85 -7.74
C TYR A 744 14.04 -20.65 -6.56
N GLN A 745 13.62 -21.90 -6.35
CA GLN A 745 14.42 -22.85 -5.58
C GLN A 745 15.73 -23.18 -6.31
N ASP A 746 15.66 -23.32 -7.64
CA ASP A 746 16.76 -23.77 -8.50
C ASP A 746 17.23 -22.71 -9.50
N ALA A 747 16.31 -21.91 -10.05
CA ALA A 747 16.63 -20.85 -11.00
C ALA A 747 17.44 -19.73 -10.35
N GLY A 748 18.42 -19.17 -11.08
CA GLY A 748 19.33 -18.15 -10.52
C GLY A 748 20.32 -18.71 -9.48
N GLY A 749 20.60 -20.02 -9.52
CA GLY A 749 21.48 -20.71 -8.57
C GLY A 749 20.69 -21.42 -7.48
N ASN A 750 20.96 -22.72 -7.28
CA ASN A 750 20.23 -23.52 -6.30
C ASN A 750 20.44 -22.97 -4.87
N ASN A 751 19.34 -22.80 -4.13
CA ASN A 751 19.35 -22.15 -2.82
C ASN A 751 20.23 -22.88 -1.80
N ARG A 752 20.21 -24.22 -1.79
CA ARG A 752 21.05 -25.02 -0.89
C ARG A 752 22.52 -24.81 -1.19
N MET A 753 22.89 -24.77 -2.47
CA MET A 753 24.27 -24.51 -2.88
C MET A 753 24.72 -23.10 -2.50
N ILE A 754 23.87 -22.08 -2.64
CA ILE A 754 24.16 -20.71 -2.19
C ILE A 754 24.47 -20.69 -0.69
N LEU A 755 23.65 -21.34 0.14
CA LEU A 755 23.85 -21.38 1.59
C LEU A 755 25.15 -22.10 1.97
N LEU A 756 25.44 -23.23 1.30
CA LEU A 756 26.68 -24.00 1.48
C LEU A 756 27.91 -23.16 1.13
N ASP A 757 27.89 -22.51 -0.03
CA ASP A 757 28.96 -21.68 -0.55
C ASP A 757 29.22 -20.47 0.37
N ALA A 758 28.17 -19.79 0.81
CA ALA A 758 28.29 -18.67 1.75
C ALA A 758 28.89 -19.10 3.10
N ALA A 759 28.45 -20.22 3.66
CA ALA A 759 29.00 -20.74 4.91
C ALA A 759 30.48 -21.15 4.74
N LYS A 760 30.84 -21.79 3.63
CA LYS A 760 32.23 -22.16 3.33
C LYS A 760 33.15 -20.94 3.26
N VAL A 761 32.70 -19.85 2.62
CA VAL A 761 33.45 -18.59 2.57
C VAL A 761 33.70 -18.04 3.99
N LEU A 762 32.69 -18.04 4.86
CA LEU A 762 32.83 -17.56 6.24
C LEU A 762 33.76 -18.43 7.09
N ILE A 763 33.67 -19.76 6.95
CA ILE A 763 34.54 -20.72 7.66
C ILE A 763 36.02 -20.53 7.26
N GLY A 764 36.28 -20.11 6.02
CA GLY A 764 37.63 -19.80 5.54
C GLY A 764 38.24 -18.52 6.10
N GLN A 765 37.49 -17.73 6.89
CA GLN A 765 37.90 -16.44 7.45
C GLN A 765 37.98 -16.50 8.98
N PRO A 766 38.74 -15.59 9.64
CA PRO A 766 38.73 -15.49 11.09
C PRO A 766 37.32 -15.17 11.62
N LEU A 767 36.77 -16.08 12.43
CA LEU A 767 35.46 -15.91 13.06
C LEU A 767 35.55 -15.02 14.30
N SER A 768 34.65 -14.05 14.43
CA SER A 768 34.54 -13.18 15.60
C SER A 768 33.42 -13.64 16.52
N GLU A 769 33.72 -13.81 17.80
CA GLU A 769 32.72 -14.21 18.80
C GLU A 769 31.74 -13.05 19.08
N PRO A 770 30.42 -13.27 19.00
CA PRO A 770 29.44 -12.22 19.26
C PRO A 770 29.27 -11.95 20.75
N THR A 771 28.68 -10.81 21.09
CA THR A 771 28.26 -10.50 22.46
C THR A 771 27.23 -11.54 22.94
N PRO A 772 27.40 -12.14 24.14
CA PRO A 772 26.47 -13.15 24.63
C PRO A 772 25.09 -12.55 24.92
N PRO A 773 24.00 -13.31 24.73
CA PRO A 773 22.65 -12.84 25.03
C PRO A 773 22.49 -12.60 26.53
N ASP A 774 21.91 -11.46 26.91
CA ASP A 774 21.63 -11.14 28.31
C ASP A 774 20.48 -12.04 28.83
N PRO A 775 20.74 -12.90 29.84
CA PRO A 775 19.72 -13.77 30.41
C PRO A 775 18.62 -13.02 31.16
N GLN A 776 18.80 -11.72 31.49
CA GLN A 776 17.80 -10.89 32.15
C GLN A 776 16.99 -10.02 31.18
N ALA A 777 17.42 -9.87 29.92
CA ALA A 777 16.70 -9.10 28.92
C ALA A 777 15.30 -9.68 28.65
N GLY A 778 14.33 -8.80 28.39
CA GLY A 778 12.95 -9.20 28.08
C GLY A 778 12.82 -9.86 26.71
N LEU A 779 11.72 -10.60 26.49
CA LEU A 779 11.44 -11.24 25.19
C LEU A 779 11.12 -10.25 24.05
N ASP A 780 10.90 -8.98 24.38
CA ASP A 780 10.68 -7.89 23.41
C ASP A 780 11.95 -7.07 23.12
N ASP A 781 13.09 -7.46 23.71
CA ASP A 781 14.35 -6.73 23.57
C ASP A 781 15.05 -7.08 22.25
N ALA A 782 15.24 -6.08 21.40
CA ALA A 782 15.91 -6.26 20.12
C ALA A 782 17.38 -6.66 20.25
N GLY A 783 18.07 -6.23 21.31
CA GLY A 783 19.44 -6.66 21.61
C GLY A 783 19.51 -8.15 21.94
N TYR A 784 18.55 -8.67 22.73
CA TYR A 784 18.41 -10.09 23.01
C TYR A 784 18.16 -10.89 21.71
N TRP A 785 17.25 -10.41 20.86
CA TRP A 785 16.96 -11.02 19.55
C TRP A 785 18.22 -11.16 18.69
N GLN A 786 18.99 -10.07 18.56
CA GLN A 786 20.23 -10.06 17.78
C GLN A 786 21.26 -11.01 18.40
N ALA A 787 21.51 -10.91 19.70
CA ALA A 787 22.50 -11.75 20.36
C ALA A 787 22.20 -13.26 20.22
N MET A 788 20.93 -13.66 20.29
CA MET A 788 20.52 -15.05 20.09
C MET A 788 20.77 -15.53 18.65
N ALA A 789 20.40 -14.73 17.64
CA ALA A 789 20.62 -15.07 16.24
C ALA A 789 22.11 -15.12 15.88
N HIS A 790 22.90 -14.14 16.33
CA HIS A 790 24.35 -14.07 16.15
C HIS A 790 25.05 -15.27 16.83
N THR A 791 24.64 -15.64 18.04
CA THR A 791 25.23 -16.79 18.77
C THR A 791 24.97 -18.12 18.06
N LEU A 792 23.76 -18.33 17.54
CA LEU A 792 23.42 -19.55 16.79
C LEU A 792 24.28 -19.69 15.53
N GLU A 793 24.42 -18.62 14.74
CA GLU A 793 25.30 -18.62 13.57
C GLU A 793 26.75 -18.92 13.97
N TYR A 794 27.31 -18.14 14.90
CA TYR A 794 28.72 -18.25 15.29
C TYR A 794 29.07 -19.66 15.76
N ARG A 795 28.27 -20.25 16.66
CA ARG A 795 28.56 -21.60 17.20
C ARG A 795 28.48 -22.68 16.11
N LEU A 796 27.55 -22.56 15.16
CA LEU A 796 27.48 -23.50 14.03
C LEU A 796 28.69 -23.37 13.10
N LEU A 797 29.10 -22.14 12.75
CA LEU A 797 30.29 -21.90 11.93
C LEU A 797 31.56 -22.40 12.63
N LYS A 798 31.71 -22.08 13.92
CA LYS A 798 32.86 -22.48 14.73
C LYS A 798 32.99 -23.99 14.84
N HIS A 799 31.87 -24.70 15.04
CA HIS A 799 31.85 -26.16 15.08
C HIS A 799 32.43 -26.78 13.80
N VAL A 800 32.02 -26.27 12.63
CA VAL A 800 32.51 -26.77 11.35
C VAL A 800 33.97 -26.38 11.12
N ALA A 801 34.36 -25.14 11.46
CA ALA A 801 35.73 -24.67 11.36
C ALA A 801 36.70 -25.56 12.18
N ASP A 802 36.30 -25.91 13.41
CA ASP A 802 37.09 -26.80 14.28
C ASP A 802 37.14 -28.24 13.77
N HIS A 803 36.07 -28.72 13.12
CA HIS A 803 36.09 -30.01 12.43
C HIS A 803 37.10 -30.01 11.29
N ILE A 804 37.07 -29.01 10.42
CA ILE A 804 37.99 -28.92 9.27
C ILE A 804 39.43 -28.75 9.71
N ALA A 805 39.69 -27.90 10.72
CA ALA A 805 41.02 -27.66 11.25
C ALA A 805 41.67 -28.95 11.80
N ARG A 806 40.89 -29.82 12.45
CA ARG A 806 41.37 -31.11 12.96
C ARG A 806 41.81 -32.06 11.84
N HIS A 807 40.97 -32.24 10.81
CA HIS A 807 41.22 -33.24 9.77
C HIS A 807 42.19 -32.75 8.67
N ARG A 808 42.37 -31.43 8.50
CA ARG A 808 43.40 -30.87 7.59
C ARG A 808 44.84 -31.26 7.96
N GLY A 809 45.09 -31.58 9.23
CA GLY A 809 46.40 -32.05 9.69
C GLY A 809 46.69 -33.53 9.39
N GLU A 810 45.67 -34.29 8.97
CA GLU A 810 45.71 -35.75 8.90
C GLU A 810 45.80 -36.29 7.46
N GLY A 811 45.82 -35.39 6.45
CA GLY A 811 45.95 -35.76 5.04
C GLY A 811 44.71 -36.43 4.44
N GLU A 812 43.55 -36.26 5.08
CA GLU A 812 42.28 -36.82 4.63
C GLU A 812 41.76 -36.15 3.35
N ASP A 813 40.92 -36.88 2.62
CA ASP A 813 40.26 -36.40 1.39
C ASP A 813 39.29 -35.24 1.69
N ASP A 814 39.44 -34.11 1.00
CA ASP A 814 38.65 -32.88 1.26
C ASP A 814 37.14 -33.13 1.10
N MET A 815 36.74 -33.97 0.15
CA MET A 815 35.33 -34.33 -0.02
C MET A 815 34.80 -35.09 1.19
N GLN A 816 35.53 -36.06 1.73
CA GLN A 816 35.12 -36.78 2.94
C GLN A 816 34.99 -35.84 4.16
N VAL A 817 35.97 -34.95 4.36
CA VAL A 817 35.98 -33.99 5.48
C VAL A 817 34.76 -33.09 5.45
N TRP A 818 34.43 -32.51 4.28
CA TRP A 818 33.27 -31.64 4.13
C TRP A 818 31.95 -32.40 4.14
N ASN A 819 31.88 -33.56 3.48
CA ASN A 819 30.65 -34.35 3.35
C ASN A 819 30.09 -34.75 4.73
N ALA A 820 30.96 -35.06 5.69
CA ALA A 820 30.56 -35.34 7.08
C ALA A 820 29.85 -34.16 7.77
N GLN A 821 30.09 -32.92 7.32
CA GLN A 821 29.57 -31.69 7.94
C GLN A 821 28.53 -30.95 7.09
N LEU A 822 28.23 -31.38 5.85
CA LEU A 822 27.37 -30.62 4.92
C LEU A 822 26.00 -30.22 5.50
N MET A 823 25.42 -31.06 6.37
CA MET A 823 24.16 -30.74 7.04
C MET A 823 24.31 -29.58 8.04
N VAL A 824 25.42 -29.52 8.77
CA VAL A 824 25.73 -28.43 9.70
C VAL A 824 26.13 -27.16 8.93
N VAL A 825 26.93 -27.30 7.86
CA VAL A 825 27.32 -26.19 6.98
C VAL A 825 26.08 -25.49 6.42
N ALA A 826 25.11 -26.25 5.92
CA ALA A 826 23.91 -25.64 5.36
C ALA A 826 23.03 -24.97 6.43
N ARG A 827 22.97 -25.53 7.65
CA ARG A 827 22.31 -24.88 8.79
C ARG A 827 23.02 -23.59 9.20
N ALA A 828 24.35 -23.57 9.14
CA ALA A 828 25.15 -22.38 9.43
C ALA A 828 24.90 -21.29 8.37
N GLY A 829 24.84 -21.66 7.08
CA GLY A 829 24.48 -20.75 5.99
C GLY A 829 23.06 -20.19 6.13
N GLU A 830 22.08 -21.02 6.50
CA GLU A 830 20.71 -20.57 6.80
C GLU A 830 20.71 -19.62 8.01
N ALA A 831 21.39 -19.96 9.10
CA ALA A 831 21.49 -19.12 10.29
C ALA A 831 22.11 -17.75 9.99
N TYR A 832 23.14 -17.70 9.15
CA TYR A 832 23.74 -16.46 8.67
C TYR A 832 22.75 -15.59 7.88
N ALA A 833 22.05 -16.19 6.90
CA ALA A 833 21.03 -15.48 6.12
C ALA A 833 19.89 -14.97 7.01
N GLN A 834 19.44 -15.79 7.97
CA GLN A 834 18.41 -15.43 8.93
C GLN A 834 18.82 -14.28 9.83
N ARG A 835 20.06 -14.31 10.36
CA ARG A 835 20.61 -13.20 11.15
C ARG A 835 20.62 -11.90 10.34
N LEU A 836 21.08 -11.93 9.09
CA LEU A 836 21.07 -10.75 8.21
C LEU A 836 19.64 -10.20 8.01
N ALA A 837 18.65 -11.08 7.82
CA ALA A 837 17.26 -10.66 7.66
C ALA A 837 16.69 -10.03 8.95
N ILE A 838 16.98 -10.62 10.11
CA ILE A 838 16.58 -10.10 11.43
C ILE A 838 17.22 -8.73 11.67
N ASP A 839 18.53 -8.59 11.44
CA ASP A 839 19.24 -7.33 11.60
C ASP A 839 18.68 -6.24 10.67
N SER A 840 18.29 -6.60 9.45
CA SER A 840 17.64 -5.68 8.50
C SER A 840 16.26 -5.22 8.97
N ALA A 841 15.46 -6.14 9.52
CA ALA A 841 14.15 -5.81 10.06
C ALA A 841 14.20 -4.93 11.32
N ILE A 842 15.16 -5.18 12.23
CA ILE A 842 15.39 -4.36 13.42
C ILE A 842 15.82 -2.93 13.03
N ARG A 843 16.75 -2.80 12.07
CA ARG A 843 17.15 -1.48 11.55
C ARG A 843 15.99 -0.75 10.88
N ALA A 844 15.20 -1.43 10.04
CA ALA A 844 14.06 -0.81 9.38
C ALA A 844 12.99 -0.36 10.40
N GLY A 845 12.72 -1.18 11.41
CA GLY A 845 11.77 -0.86 12.48
C GLY A 845 12.20 0.33 13.34
N SER A 846 13.50 0.49 13.62
CA SER A 846 14.00 1.63 14.42
C SER A 846 13.90 2.97 13.69
N LEU A 847 13.85 2.95 12.34
CA LEU A 847 13.66 4.14 11.50
C LEU A 847 12.19 4.56 11.37
N LEU A 848 11.22 3.72 11.74
CA LEU A 848 9.80 4.09 11.73
C LEU A 848 9.53 5.21 12.75
N PRO A 849 8.61 6.14 12.47
CA PRO A 849 8.24 7.20 13.42
C PRO A 849 7.67 6.59 14.71
N HIS A 850 7.90 7.28 15.84
CA HIS A 850 7.28 6.90 17.12
C HIS A 850 5.75 6.85 17.01
N GLY A 851 5.13 5.91 17.70
CA GLY A 851 3.68 5.66 17.64
C GLY A 851 3.35 4.32 16.98
N LEU A 852 2.12 4.21 16.47
CA LEU A 852 1.53 2.95 16.00
C LEU A 852 2.35 2.25 14.91
N ALA A 853 2.98 2.99 13.99
CA ALA A 853 3.86 2.39 12.96
C ALA A 853 5.01 1.59 13.59
N ARG A 854 5.76 2.19 14.53
CA ARG A 854 6.89 1.52 15.19
C ARG A 854 6.42 0.36 16.07
N GLU A 855 5.27 0.50 16.74
CA GLU A 855 4.68 -0.60 17.52
C GLU A 855 4.33 -1.80 16.63
N LEU A 856 3.70 -1.56 15.47
CA LEU A 856 3.38 -2.61 14.50
C LEU A 856 4.64 -3.23 13.89
N GLY A 857 5.63 -2.43 13.50
CA GLY A 857 6.90 -2.92 12.98
C GLY A 857 7.65 -3.79 13.98
N ASN A 858 7.71 -3.37 15.24
CA ASN A 858 8.32 -4.14 16.34
C ASN A 858 7.53 -5.42 16.62
N ALA A 859 6.21 -5.38 16.60
CA ALA A 859 5.37 -6.56 16.81
C ALA A 859 5.55 -7.60 15.70
N LEU A 860 5.61 -7.19 14.43
CA LEU A 860 5.87 -8.08 13.29
C LEU A 860 7.28 -8.67 13.37
N CYS A 861 8.30 -7.85 13.65
CA CYS A 861 9.67 -8.33 13.81
C CYS A 861 9.81 -9.30 14.99
N GLY A 862 9.24 -8.95 16.15
CA GLY A 862 9.24 -9.79 17.35
C GLY A 862 8.52 -11.10 17.13
N LEU A 863 7.38 -11.11 16.43
CA LEU A 863 6.65 -12.33 16.10
C LEU A 863 7.52 -13.29 15.28
N TYR A 864 8.20 -12.77 14.26
CA TYR A 864 9.11 -13.56 13.41
C TYR A 864 10.30 -14.11 14.21
N VAL A 865 10.99 -13.25 14.97
CA VAL A 865 12.17 -13.66 15.72
C VAL A 865 11.81 -14.69 16.78
N LEU A 866 10.74 -14.47 17.54
CA LEU A 866 10.33 -15.41 18.57
C LEU A 866 9.89 -16.76 17.96
N GLU A 867 9.25 -16.78 16.79
CA GLU A 867 9.02 -18.03 16.04
C GLU A 867 10.31 -18.73 15.62
N TYR A 868 11.29 -17.96 15.14
CA TYR A 868 12.60 -18.49 14.80
C TYR A 868 13.29 -19.10 16.03
N LEU A 869 13.26 -18.40 17.17
CA LEU A 869 13.79 -18.92 18.43
C LEU A 869 13.03 -20.19 18.89
N ASN A 870 11.70 -20.22 18.73
CA ASN A 870 10.87 -21.38 19.06
C ASN A 870 11.25 -22.60 18.21
N LYS A 871 11.43 -22.42 16.90
CA LYS A 871 11.86 -23.47 15.96
C LYS A 871 13.21 -24.07 16.36
N HIS A 872 14.06 -23.28 17.02
CA HIS A 872 15.39 -23.68 17.48
C HIS A 872 15.49 -23.88 19.01
N ALA A 873 14.36 -23.91 19.73
CA ALA A 873 14.36 -23.91 21.19
C ALA A 873 15.16 -25.08 21.79
N ALA A 874 15.05 -26.29 21.21
CA ALA A 874 15.80 -27.45 21.67
C ALA A 874 17.33 -27.21 21.61
N TRP A 875 17.82 -26.52 20.59
CA TRP A 875 19.23 -26.16 20.46
C TRP A 875 19.62 -25.07 21.48
N PHE A 876 18.82 -24.03 21.63
CA PHE A 876 19.10 -22.98 22.61
C PHE A 876 19.10 -23.50 24.06
N ILE A 877 18.21 -24.43 24.38
CA ILE A 877 18.15 -25.09 25.69
C ILE A 877 19.39 -25.97 25.89
N SER A 878 19.79 -26.78 24.90
CA SER A 878 20.99 -27.62 25.03
C SER A 878 22.28 -26.81 25.19
N GLU A 879 22.30 -25.61 24.63
CA GLU A 879 23.43 -24.67 24.68
C GLU A 879 23.43 -23.76 25.93
N GLY A 880 22.43 -23.90 26.81
CA GLY A 880 22.28 -23.10 28.04
C GLY A 880 21.89 -21.64 27.82
N LEU A 881 21.36 -21.30 26.63
CA LEU A 881 21.00 -19.93 26.24
C LEU A 881 19.51 -19.60 26.49
N MET A 882 18.69 -20.63 26.76
CA MET A 882 17.27 -20.50 27.07
C MET A 882 16.85 -21.55 28.09
N ASP A 883 16.16 -21.15 29.15
CA ASP A 883 15.57 -22.08 30.11
C ASP A 883 14.12 -22.43 29.76
N ILE A 884 13.55 -23.43 30.47
CA ILE A 884 12.19 -23.90 30.25
C ILE A 884 11.14 -22.83 30.60
N ALA A 885 11.41 -21.97 31.58
CA ALA A 885 10.48 -20.92 31.98
C ALA A 885 10.34 -19.87 30.86
N ARG A 886 11.47 -19.44 30.30
CA ARG A 886 11.55 -18.52 29.17
C ARG A 886 10.96 -19.12 27.90
N TYR A 887 11.20 -20.40 27.62
CA TYR A 887 10.53 -21.11 26.52
C TYR A 887 8.99 -21.09 26.64
N ARG A 888 8.44 -21.33 27.84
CA ARG A 888 6.98 -21.23 28.07
C ARG A 888 6.46 -19.80 27.95
N ALA A 889 7.23 -18.82 28.39
CA ALA A 889 6.88 -17.41 28.27
C ALA A 889 6.87 -16.94 26.79
N LEU A 890 7.75 -17.51 25.96
CA LEU A 890 7.82 -17.25 24.53
C LEU A 890 6.50 -17.61 23.83
N GLU A 891 5.94 -18.79 24.09
CA GLU A 891 4.64 -19.21 23.53
C GLU A 891 3.50 -18.24 23.91
N ALA A 892 3.42 -17.84 25.19
CA ALA A 892 2.43 -16.87 25.63
C ALA A 892 2.63 -15.49 24.96
N ARG A 893 3.88 -15.10 24.70
CA ARG A 893 4.19 -13.82 24.05
C ARG A 893 3.81 -13.82 22.58
N LEU A 894 4.04 -14.92 21.88
CA LEU A 894 3.62 -15.12 20.49
C LEU A 894 2.10 -14.95 20.30
N ASP A 895 1.31 -15.49 21.24
CA ASP A 895 -0.14 -15.30 21.30
C ASP A 895 -0.50 -13.82 21.51
N SER A 896 0.13 -13.16 22.48
CA SER A 896 -0.13 -11.75 22.80
C SER A 896 0.19 -10.80 21.64
N LEU A 897 1.28 -11.04 20.91
CA LEU A 897 1.64 -10.26 19.72
C LEU A 897 0.61 -10.46 18.59
N SER A 898 0.16 -11.70 18.38
CA SER A 898 -0.88 -12.01 17.38
C SER A 898 -2.23 -11.40 17.76
N ASP A 899 -2.57 -11.37 19.05
CA ASP A 899 -3.76 -10.70 19.59
C ASP A 899 -3.69 -9.18 19.34
N PHE A 900 -2.55 -8.54 19.57
CA PHE A 900 -2.34 -7.11 19.28
C PHE A 900 -2.49 -6.80 17.78
N LEU A 901 -1.79 -7.53 16.91
CA LEU A 901 -1.84 -7.33 15.45
C LEU A 901 -3.27 -7.50 14.91
N ALA A 902 -4.08 -8.40 15.49
CA ALA A 902 -5.48 -8.57 15.12
C ALA A 902 -6.32 -7.31 15.36
N THR A 903 -6.00 -6.50 16.38
CA THR A 903 -6.70 -5.23 16.63
C THR A 903 -6.42 -4.16 15.58
N GLN A 904 -5.35 -4.32 14.80
CA GLN A 904 -4.86 -3.36 13.80
C GLN A 904 -4.87 -3.94 12.38
N VAL A 905 -5.69 -4.98 12.15
CA VAL A 905 -5.68 -5.73 10.87
C VAL A 905 -5.97 -4.84 9.65
N ASP A 906 -6.87 -3.85 9.77
CA ASP A 906 -7.20 -2.95 8.67
C ASP A 906 -6.03 -2.01 8.32
N VAL A 907 -5.29 -1.52 9.32
CA VAL A 907 -4.06 -0.73 9.14
C VAL A 907 -3.01 -1.57 8.39
N LEU A 908 -2.82 -2.83 8.79
CA LEU A 908 -1.86 -3.74 8.16
C LEU A 908 -2.25 -4.10 6.72
N ILE A 909 -3.53 -4.40 6.48
CA ILE A 909 -4.06 -4.66 5.12
C ILE A 909 -3.88 -3.42 4.25
N GLN A 910 -4.18 -2.22 4.76
CA GLN A 910 -4.04 -0.99 3.99
C GLN A 910 -2.57 -0.63 3.73
N ALA A 911 -1.69 -0.82 4.70
CA ALA A 911 -0.25 -0.52 4.57
C ALA A 911 0.43 -1.41 3.52
N PHE A 912 0.22 -2.73 3.62
CA PHE A 912 0.96 -3.73 2.83
C PHE A 912 0.16 -4.31 1.65
N GLY A 913 -1.12 -3.99 1.54
CA GLY A 913 -2.03 -4.58 0.57
C GLY A 913 -1.85 -4.04 -0.85
N HIS A 914 -1.78 -4.96 -1.81
CA HIS A 914 -1.71 -4.67 -3.24
C HIS A 914 -2.94 -5.17 -4.01
N GLY A 915 -4.11 -5.15 -3.35
CA GLY A 915 -5.32 -5.85 -3.80
C GLY A 915 -5.69 -5.65 -5.27
N ALA A 916 -5.74 -4.40 -5.73
CA ALA A 916 -6.07 -4.08 -7.12
C ALA A 916 -5.02 -4.62 -8.12
N ALA A 917 -3.73 -4.55 -7.78
CA ALA A 917 -2.63 -4.99 -8.65
C ALA A 917 -2.62 -6.51 -8.87
N THR A 918 -3.01 -7.28 -7.86
CA THR A 918 -3.12 -8.75 -7.97
C THR A 918 -4.27 -9.19 -8.87
N ARG A 919 -5.28 -8.33 -9.01
CA ARG A 919 -6.57 -8.61 -9.65
C ARG A 919 -7.27 -9.84 -9.06
N ALA A 920 -6.94 -10.20 -7.82
CA ALA A 920 -7.57 -11.30 -7.13
C ALA A 920 -9.01 -10.93 -6.77
N ALA A 921 -9.96 -11.85 -7.02
CA ALA A 921 -11.36 -11.63 -6.63
C ALA A 921 -11.48 -11.39 -5.12
N ILE A 922 -10.68 -12.12 -4.34
CA ILE A 922 -10.62 -12.06 -2.87
C ILE A 922 -10.12 -10.72 -2.32
N ALA A 923 -9.52 -9.88 -3.17
CA ALA A 923 -9.06 -8.54 -2.80
C ALA A 923 -10.19 -7.50 -2.73
N GLN A 924 -11.29 -7.72 -3.46
CA GLN A 924 -12.38 -6.73 -3.58
C GLN A 924 -13.05 -6.50 -2.22
N THR A 925 -13.21 -5.23 -1.86
CA THR A 925 -13.54 -4.82 -0.49
C THR A 925 -14.99 -5.03 -0.11
N ASP A 926 -15.88 -4.97 -1.09
CA ASP A 926 -17.29 -4.72 -0.85
C ASP A 926 -18.08 -6.03 -0.74
N HIS A 927 -17.85 -7.01 -1.64
CA HIS A 927 -18.46 -8.34 -1.55
C HIS A 927 -17.69 -9.40 -2.37
N TYR A 928 -16.97 -10.33 -1.71
CA TYR A 928 -16.23 -11.40 -2.40
C TYR A 928 -17.10 -12.31 -3.29
N PRO A 929 -18.29 -12.75 -2.87
CA PRO A 929 -19.16 -13.56 -3.72
C PRO A 929 -19.49 -12.90 -5.05
N ASP A 930 -19.78 -11.60 -5.06
CA ASP A 930 -20.15 -10.86 -6.27
C ASP A 930 -18.91 -10.69 -7.16
N ALA A 931 -17.77 -10.29 -6.57
CA ALA A 931 -16.51 -10.17 -7.29
C ALA A 931 -16.05 -11.50 -7.92
N LEU A 932 -16.33 -12.63 -7.27
CA LEU A 932 -16.08 -13.96 -7.85
C LEU A 932 -17.08 -14.28 -8.97
N ALA A 933 -18.37 -14.03 -8.75
CA ALA A 933 -19.42 -14.28 -9.72
C ALA A 933 -19.17 -13.49 -11.02
N ASP A 934 -18.79 -12.21 -10.92
CA ASP A 934 -18.52 -11.33 -12.06
C ASP A 934 -17.30 -11.76 -12.89
N LYS A 935 -16.36 -12.49 -12.28
CA LYS A 935 -15.15 -13.01 -12.96
C LYS A 935 -15.38 -14.35 -13.66
N LEU A 936 -16.48 -15.03 -13.38
CA LEU A 936 -16.81 -16.32 -13.96
C LEU A 936 -17.79 -16.14 -15.12
N GLN A 937 -17.68 -17.02 -16.12
CA GLN A 937 -18.63 -17.07 -17.23
C GLN A 937 -19.84 -17.90 -16.81
N TRP A 938 -21.04 -17.35 -17.01
CA TRP A 938 -22.31 -18.00 -16.72
C TRP A 938 -22.98 -18.46 -18.02
N ALA A 939 -23.38 -19.72 -18.07
CA ALA A 939 -24.31 -20.18 -19.09
C ALA A 939 -25.74 -19.81 -18.65
N VAL A 940 -26.47 -19.06 -19.46
CA VAL A 940 -27.88 -18.73 -19.22
C VAL A 940 -28.75 -19.66 -20.07
N GLY A 941 -29.63 -20.40 -19.41
CA GLY A 941 -30.58 -21.33 -20.03
C GLY A 941 -31.96 -20.74 -20.22
#